data_AF-A0A6P8H7W3-F1
#
_entry.id   AF-A0A6P8H7W3-F1
#
_cell.length_a   1.000
_cell.length_b   1.000
_cell.length_c   1.000
_cell.angle_alpha   90.00
_cell.angle_beta   90.00
_cell.angle_gamma   90.00
#
_symmetry.space_group_name_H-M   'P 1'
#
loop_
_entity.id
_entity.type
_entity.pdbx_description
1 polymer ?
#
loop_
_entity_poly.entity_id
_entity_poly.type
_entity_poly.pdbx_seq_one_letter_code
_entity_poly.pdbx_strand_id
1 'polypeptide(L)'
;MAEKSMTVIMVLTETRLIKGDILKRCRNQSTLLQDTGDHFSFKKRRFLVQNTKKFGCPAQVIMREVMQFPGYKVVLILVMMNNIDKNTERGKRSVSEKLRKDIEKGCAKGETRIYIEFPKMTDHQGHPTGEASGILQQIDPRLINKIQKLATSEGKTSVNEMKRHLNTFVRHELCQEDDTPSILNRRFFPSKTTIKNHMYRAFIKEQLSNIDQKNLEEKIEIWQKESANDKFKFRPYVEEEEKDPTTACDGLEDDVADNVKIDLGKRGLLFVHQTKWQQELMLRYGNELTLLDATYKTTKYALPLYFVVVKTNIDYQVVGSFVIQSETSEAIKEALGILRDWSNNKWSPLYFMVDCAEEEITAIQEIFNNCQVYICDFHREQAWERWLSKGTNGLTEKKDLLLAKLRAIARSRTEQECNVAVDNLKSTPEWKTSKNLKNWIENTWLRQKKRWVWAYRKERLLVNINTNNGVERQNKTFKYDYLVGKLKPTLSRMITVLVEDFLPDKFNRYVEGNCRLSSSFKEYNRAIPEYLHNRPTYVVKHCQDRMTSAQDFTMADIQVLEQQNNTCFFKVKSHPHVYEVQFGNSESLPSCQCLDWEKTRLPYKHFFAIFKCIPKWNFSDLPEHYRHSPFLTLDENVMFGTSTTHTYKPRLDEDSVSSHDINSASPSEQPAELQQQSKPLHYKDIPQRKKFFKTAATKCFFSQVKQPDTGDYRKYWH
;
A
#
# COMPACT_ATOMS: atom_id res chain seq x y z
N MET A 1 -28.02 27.35 67.44
CA MET A 1 -29.27 27.90 66.87
C MET A 1 -28.89 29.09 65.99
N ALA A 2 -28.82 28.90 64.66
CA ALA A 2 -28.65 30.01 63.72
C ALA A 2 -30.05 30.45 63.27
N GLU A 3 -30.42 31.70 63.51
CA GLU A 3 -31.70 32.27 63.04
C GLU A 3 -31.76 32.15 61.51
N LYS A 4 -32.74 31.39 60.99
CA LYS A 4 -33.02 31.31 59.55
C LYS A 4 -33.56 32.67 59.08
N SER A 5 -32.68 33.55 58.62
CA SER A 5 -33.03 34.77 57.90
C SER A 5 -33.65 34.42 56.53
N MET A 6 -34.95 34.63 56.35
CA MET A 6 -35.63 34.45 55.06
C MET A 6 -35.33 35.63 54.12
N THR A 7 -34.63 35.35 53.02
CA THR A 7 -34.36 36.30 51.93
C THR A 7 -35.37 36.06 50.81
N VAL A 8 -35.85 37.11 50.15
CA VAL A 8 -36.75 36.96 48.99
C VAL A 8 -35.98 36.36 47.80
N ILE A 9 -36.54 35.29 47.24
CA ILE A 9 -36.03 34.59 46.06
C ILE A 9 -37.10 34.58 44.97
N MET A 10 -36.67 34.74 43.72
CA MET A 10 -37.50 34.59 42.54
C MET A 10 -36.99 33.40 41.75
N VAL A 11 -37.80 32.34 41.62
CA VAL A 11 -37.46 31.20 40.77
C VAL A 11 -37.65 31.63 39.32
N LEU A 12 -36.58 31.64 38.55
CA LEU A 12 -36.60 32.04 37.14
C LEU A 12 -37.01 30.85 36.27
N THR A 13 -36.38 29.70 36.49
CA THR A 13 -36.65 28.46 35.73
C THR A 13 -36.38 27.21 36.58
N GLU A 14 -37.18 26.16 36.42
CA GLU A 14 -36.87 24.81 36.89
C GLU A 14 -36.85 23.87 35.67
N THR A 15 -35.68 23.30 35.38
CA THR A 15 -35.50 22.39 34.24
C THR A 15 -35.17 21.01 34.76
N ARG A 16 -35.95 20.00 34.33
CA ARG A 16 -35.67 18.58 34.61
C ARG A 16 -35.06 17.96 33.37
N LEU A 17 -33.81 17.52 33.50
CA LEU A 17 -33.06 16.95 32.38
C LEU A 17 -33.07 15.43 32.49
N ILE A 18 -33.74 14.79 31.53
CA ILE A 18 -33.64 13.36 31.26
C ILE A 18 -32.68 13.21 30.08
N LYS A 19 -31.75 12.25 30.15
CA LYS A 19 -30.73 11.97 29.11
C LYS A 19 -31.30 11.67 27.70
N GLY A 20 -32.64 11.56 27.56
CA GLY A 20 -33.36 11.37 26.31
C GLY A 20 -33.79 12.66 25.59
N ASP A 21 -33.99 13.77 26.29
CA ASP A 21 -34.64 14.97 25.72
C ASP A 21 -33.67 15.96 25.07
N ILE A 22 -32.38 15.88 25.40
CA ILE A 22 -31.32 16.77 24.86
C ILE A 22 -31.08 16.53 23.35
N LEU A 23 -31.48 15.38 22.80
CA LEU A 23 -31.14 14.97 21.42
C LEU A 23 -32.32 14.90 20.44
N LYS A 24 -33.57 15.17 20.87
CA LYS A 24 -34.73 15.08 19.97
C LYS A 24 -34.80 16.21 18.93
N ARG A 25 -34.07 17.32 19.10
CA ARG A 25 -34.07 18.44 18.14
C ARG A 25 -33.22 18.22 16.87
N CYS A 26 -32.30 17.27 16.85
CA CYS A 26 -31.39 17.06 15.70
C CYS A 26 -31.79 15.94 14.73
N ARG A 27 -32.92 15.24 14.93
CA ARG A 27 -33.30 14.07 14.11
C ARG A 27 -34.27 14.32 12.96
N ASN A 28 -34.80 15.53 12.80
CA ASN A 28 -35.87 15.79 11.82
C ASN A 28 -35.42 16.34 10.47
N GLN A 29 -34.14 16.25 10.10
CA GLN A 29 -33.64 16.80 8.82
C GLN A 29 -33.08 15.78 7.82
N SER A 30 -33.20 14.47 8.08
CA SER A 30 -32.59 13.42 7.24
C SER A 30 -33.58 12.46 6.56
N THR A 31 -34.89 12.67 6.66
CA THR A 31 -35.91 11.74 6.13
C THR A 31 -36.61 12.21 4.87
N LEU A 32 -35.90 12.91 3.99
CA LEU A 32 -36.35 13.17 2.62
C LEU A 32 -35.15 12.95 1.70
N LEU A 33 -35.10 11.78 1.07
CA LEU A 33 -34.43 11.41 -0.20
C LEU A 33 -34.11 9.90 -0.17
N GLN A 34 -35.16 9.10 -0.35
CA GLN A 34 -35.08 7.82 -1.03
C GLN A 34 -36.05 7.93 -2.19
N ASP A 35 -35.56 7.99 -3.44
CA ASP A 35 -35.80 6.90 -4.39
C ASP A 35 -35.02 7.09 -5.70
N THR A 36 -34.81 5.96 -6.39
CA THR A 36 -34.23 5.73 -7.73
C THR A 36 -32.72 5.49 -7.84
N GLY A 37 -32.37 4.24 -8.20
CA GLY A 37 -31.05 3.84 -8.69
C GLY A 37 -30.61 2.45 -8.23
N ASP A 38 -30.97 1.42 -9.00
CA ASP A 38 -30.57 0.02 -8.80
C ASP A 38 -29.04 -0.18 -8.81
N HIS A 39 -28.42 -0.18 -7.63
CA HIS A 39 -27.10 -0.73 -7.41
C HIS A 39 -27.09 -1.57 -6.13
N PHE A 40 -27.10 -2.89 -6.30
CA PHE A 40 -26.94 -3.88 -5.22
C PHE A 40 -25.51 -3.80 -4.64
N SER A 41 -25.28 -2.81 -3.77
CA SER A 41 -24.17 -2.83 -2.84
C SER A 41 -24.50 -3.80 -1.71
N PHE A 42 -23.67 -4.83 -1.51
CA PHE A 42 -23.70 -5.65 -0.29
C PHE A 42 -23.21 -4.79 0.89
N LYS A 43 -24.02 -3.82 1.32
CA LYS A 43 -23.89 -3.25 2.66
C LYS A 43 -24.35 -4.34 3.61
N LYS A 44 -23.40 -5.11 4.17
CA LYS A 44 -23.67 -5.92 5.37
C LYS A 44 -24.29 -4.98 6.40
N ARG A 45 -25.61 -5.03 6.58
CA ARG A 45 -26.24 -4.44 7.76
C ARG A 45 -25.61 -5.17 8.95
N ARG A 46 -24.81 -4.45 9.73
CA ARG A 46 -24.24 -5.00 10.97
C ARG A 46 -25.40 -5.51 11.81
N PHE A 47 -25.38 -6.80 12.14
CA PHE A 47 -26.21 -7.33 13.20
C PHE A 47 -25.58 -6.84 14.51
N LEU A 48 -26.13 -5.76 15.06
CA LEU A 48 -25.77 -5.31 16.39
C LEU A 48 -26.50 -6.22 17.37
N VAL A 49 -25.74 -7.06 18.10
CA VAL A 49 -26.30 -7.90 19.17
C VAL A 49 -26.95 -7.01 20.24
N GLN A 50 -26.45 -5.80 20.42
CA GLN A 50 -27.01 -4.76 21.29
C GLN A 50 -27.18 -3.48 20.47
N ASN A 51 -28.43 -3.19 20.09
CA ASN A 51 -28.76 -2.06 19.22
C ASN A 51 -28.60 -0.69 19.89
N THR A 52 -28.51 -0.64 21.22
CA THR A 52 -28.33 0.61 21.97
C THR A 52 -27.54 0.38 23.25
N LYS A 53 -26.73 1.38 23.66
CA LYS A 53 -26.05 1.43 24.97
C LYS A 53 -26.98 1.95 26.10
N LYS A 54 -28.23 2.31 25.78
CA LYS A 54 -29.16 2.99 26.69
C LYS A 54 -30.12 1.97 27.31
N PHE A 55 -30.22 1.99 28.64
CA PHE A 55 -31.08 1.08 29.41
C PHE A 55 -32.39 1.72 29.90
N GLY A 56 -32.73 2.93 29.44
CA GLY A 56 -33.98 3.60 29.82
C GLY A 56 -34.05 4.04 31.29
N CYS A 57 -32.92 4.42 31.89
CA CYS A 57 -32.85 4.84 33.29
C CYS A 57 -33.75 6.07 33.58
N PRO A 58 -34.58 6.05 34.64
CA PRO A 58 -35.48 7.16 34.99
C PRO A 58 -34.80 8.31 35.75
N ALA A 59 -33.51 8.19 36.12
CA ALA A 59 -32.77 9.18 36.89
C ALA A 59 -32.72 10.54 36.18
N GLN A 60 -32.97 11.62 36.93
CA GLN A 60 -33.06 12.99 36.40
C GLN A 60 -32.12 13.92 37.14
N VAL A 61 -31.53 14.88 36.43
CA VAL A 61 -30.84 16.02 37.05
C VAL A 61 -31.82 17.17 37.08
N ILE A 62 -32.03 17.76 38.26
CA ILE A 62 -32.92 18.90 38.44
C ILE A 62 -32.06 20.16 38.60
N MET A 63 -32.27 21.13 37.71
CA MET A 63 -31.57 22.41 37.76
C MET A 63 -32.58 23.53 38.01
N ARG A 64 -32.37 24.30 39.08
CA ARG A 64 -33.20 25.44 39.47
C ARG A 64 -32.39 26.71 39.41
N GLU A 65 -32.77 27.62 38.53
CA GLU A 65 -32.21 28.97 38.47
C GLU A 65 -33.06 29.91 39.32
N VAL A 66 -32.42 30.56 40.28
CA VAL A 66 -33.08 31.41 41.27
C VAL A 66 -32.33 32.72 41.37
N MET A 67 -33.05 33.84 41.25
CA MET A 67 -32.53 35.16 41.53
C MET A 67 -32.81 35.52 42.99
N GLN A 68 -31.75 35.64 43.78
CA GLN A 68 -31.81 36.01 45.19
C GLN A 68 -31.55 37.50 45.34
N PHE A 69 -32.27 38.15 46.25
CA PHE A 69 -32.09 39.58 46.53
C PHE A 69 -31.65 39.78 47.99
N PRO A 70 -30.33 39.68 48.29
CA PRO A 70 -29.81 39.69 49.66
C PRO A 70 -30.15 40.95 50.46
N GLY A 71 -30.31 42.09 49.77
CA GLY A 71 -30.75 43.36 50.37
C GLY A 71 -32.21 43.38 50.84
N TYR A 72 -33.00 42.38 50.45
CA TYR A 72 -34.43 42.27 50.76
C TYR A 72 -34.70 41.12 51.72
N LYS A 73 -34.12 41.21 52.92
CA LYS A 73 -34.38 40.30 54.04
C LYS A 73 -35.68 40.70 54.73
N VAL A 74 -36.64 39.77 54.80
CA VAL A 74 -37.99 40.03 55.33
C VAL A 74 -37.93 40.57 56.75
N VAL A 75 -37.10 39.97 57.61
CA VAL A 75 -36.94 40.39 59.01
C VAL A 75 -36.30 41.77 59.11
N LEU A 76 -35.30 42.08 58.28
CA LEU A 76 -34.52 43.32 58.37
C LEU A 76 -35.31 44.54 57.88
N ILE A 77 -36.08 44.37 56.80
CA ILE A 77 -36.93 45.46 56.26
C ILE A 77 -38.14 45.70 57.15
N LEU A 78 -38.75 44.66 57.72
CA LEU A 78 -39.89 44.84 58.64
C LEU A 78 -39.49 45.53 59.94
N VAL A 79 -38.27 45.26 60.46
CA VAL A 79 -37.71 45.98 61.61
C VAL A 79 -37.48 47.47 61.29
N MET A 80 -37.00 47.80 60.10
CA MET A 80 -36.84 49.21 59.65
C MET A 80 -38.17 49.95 59.45
N MET A 81 -39.29 49.23 59.32
CA MET A 81 -40.63 49.80 59.08
C MET A 81 -41.50 49.87 60.35
N ASN A 82 -40.91 49.74 61.55
CA ASN A 82 -41.57 49.82 62.87
C ASN A 82 -42.81 48.92 63.05
N ASN A 83 -42.88 47.78 62.35
CA ASN A 83 -43.96 46.80 62.55
C ASN A 83 -43.48 45.63 63.42
N ILE A 84 -43.96 45.59 64.66
CA ILE A 84 -43.68 44.55 65.64
C ILE A 84 -44.67 43.40 65.44
N ASP A 85 -44.48 42.60 64.39
CA ASP A 85 -44.88 41.19 64.48
C ASP A 85 -44.12 40.29 63.50
N LYS A 86 -43.55 39.20 64.03
CA LYS A 86 -42.58 38.36 63.32
C LYS A 86 -43.28 37.50 62.25
N ASN A 87 -42.75 37.57 61.03
CA ASN A 87 -42.99 36.59 59.95
C ASN A 87 -44.46 36.36 59.52
N THR A 88 -45.29 37.41 59.47
CA THR A 88 -46.67 37.32 58.94
C THR A 88 -46.69 37.35 57.40
N GLU A 89 -47.66 36.67 56.79
CA GLU A 89 -47.84 36.64 55.32
C GLU A 89 -48.01 38.04 54.71
N ARG A 90 -48.64 38.95 55.46
CA ARG A 90 -48.79 40.36 55.05
C ARG A 90 -47.44 41.08 54.93
N GLY A 91 -46.51 40.82 55.86
CA GLY A 91 -45.16 41.37 55.82
C GLY A 91 -44.33 40.86 54.65
N LYS A 92 -44.43 39.56 54.33
CA LYS A 92 -43.76 38.97 53.14
C LYS A 92 -44.27 39.58 51.84
N ARG A 93 -45.59 39.81 51.73
CA ARG A 93 -46.20 40.47 50.56
C ARG A 93 -45.73 41.90 50.39
N SER A 94 -45.65 42.68 51.47
CA SER A 94 -45.17 44.07 51.42
C SER A 94 -43.71 44.18 50.95
N VAL A 95 -42.82 43.32 51.47
CA VAL A 95 -41.41 43.28 51.04
C VAL A 95 -41.29 42.82 49.58
N SER A 96 -42.14 41.88 49.13
CA SER A 96 -42.22 41.45 47.73
C SER A 96 -42.74 42.54 46.78
N GLU A 97 -43.74 43.33 47.19
CA GLU A 97 -44.24 44.49 46.41
C GLU A 97 -43.18 45.59 46.29
N LYS A 98 -42.46 45.88 47.38
CA LYS A 98 -41.34 46.84 47.35
C LYS A 98 -40.24 46.37 46.39
N LEU A 99 -39.86 45.10 46.47
CA LEU A 99 -38.89 44.50 45.55
C LEU A 99 -39.36 44.60 44.08
N ARG A 100 -40.63 44.30 43.77
CA ARG A 100 -41.17 44.46 42.41
C ARG A 100 -41.07 45.90 41.89
N LYS A 101 -41.43 46.88 42.72
CA LYS A 101 -41.31 48.31 42.36
C LYS A 101 -39.86 48.75 42.15
N ASP A 102 -38.95 48.25 42.97
CA ASP A 102 -37.52 48.56 42.85
C ASP A 102 -36.86 47.85 41.65
N ILE A 103 -37.37 46.69 41.24
CA ILE A 103 -37.01 46.02 39.99
C ILE A 103 -37.51 46.82 38.78
N GLU A 104 -38.77 47.29 38.78
CA GLU A 104 -39.33 48.13 37.70
C GLU A 104 -38.56 49.45 37.53
N LYS A 105 -38.01 50.00 38.61
CA LYS A 105 -37.16 51.21 38.59
C LYS A 105 -35.68 50.92 38.29
N GLY A 106 -35.29 49.66 38.12
CA GLY A 106 -33.89 49.26 37.85
C GLY A 106 -32.94 49.43 39.04
N CYS A 107 -33.44 49.62 40.26
CA CYS A 107 -32.63 49.88 41.45
C CYS A 107 -32.33 48.62 42.29
N ALA A 108 -33.04 47.51 42.04
CA ALA A 108 -32.84 46.27 42.77
C ALA A 108 -31.59 45.50 42.27
N LYS A 109 -30.63 45.24 43.17
CA LYS A 109 -29.47 44.39 42.89
C LYS A 109 -29.74 42.96 43.36
N GLY A 110 -29.82 42.03 42.42
CA GLY A 110 -29.98 40.59 42.66
C GLY A 110 -28.73 39.80 42.31
N GLU A 111 -28.59 38.62 42.92
CA GLU A 111 -27.59 37.60 42.60
C GLU A 111 -28.29 36.39 42.00
N THR A 112 -27.88 35.95 40.81
CA THR A 112 -28.36 34.69 40.22
C THR A 112 -27.64 33.51 40.85
N ARG A 113 -28.39 32.50 41.29
CA ARG A 113 -27.86 31.23 41.83
C ARG A 113 -28.52 30.06 41.12
N ILE A 114 -27.71 29.06 40.80
CA ILE A 114 -28.15 27.83 40.18
C ILE A 114 -28.01 26.70 41.21
N TYR A 115 -29.11 26.06 41.55
CA TYR A 115 -29.12 24.86 42.39
C TYR A 115 -29.26 23.63 41.50
N ILE A 116 -28.28 22.73 41.58
CA ILE A 116 -28.27 21.48 40.83
C ILE A 116 -28.45 20.33 41.81
N GLU A 117 -29.53 19.57 41.64
CA GLU A 117 -29.80 18.36 42.39
C GLU A 117 -29.51 17.15 41.49
N PHE A 118 -28.52 16.35 41.91
CA PHE A 118 -28.15 15.12 41.21
C PHE A 118 -29.00 13.95 41.71
N PRO A 119 -29.36 13.00 40.82
CA PRO A 119 -30.13 11.82 41.20
C PRO A 119 -29.35 10.97 42.19
N LYS A 120 -30.06 10.36 43.14
CA LYS A 120 -29.47 9.44 44.10
C LYS A 120 -29.19 8.10 43.43
N MET A 121 -28.32 7.31 44.04
CA MET A 121 -27.99 5.96 43.58
C MET A 121 -29.23 5.05 43.46
N THR A 122 -30.23 5.28 44.31
CA THR A 122 -31.54 4.58 44.30
C THR A 122 -32.43 4.95 43.11
N ASP A 123 -32.18 6.08 42.47
CA ASP A 123 -32.99 6.60 41.36
C ASP A 123 -32.56 6.01 40.02
N HIS A 124 -31.43 5.29 40.00
CA HIS A 124 -30.93 4.56 38.86
C HIS A 124 -31.54 3.16 38.79
N GLN A 125 -32.10 2.80 37.64
CA GLN A 125 -32.71 1.49 37.39
C GLN A 125 -32.26 0.91 36.05
N GLY A 126 -32.13 -0.41 35.98
CA GLY A 126 -31.89 -1.14 34.73
C GLY A 126 -30.46 -1.10 34.19
N HIS A 127 -29.49 -0.52 34.92
CA HIS A 127 -28.07 -0.55 34.53
C HIS A 127 -27.13 -0.59 35.75
N PRO A 128 -25.90 -1.11 35.60
CA PRO A 128 -24.89 -1.07 36.66
C PRO A 128 -24.52 0.38 37.00
N THR A 129 -24.34 0.63 38.30
CA THR A 129 -23.94 1.92 38.90
C THR A 129 -22.63 1.76 39.68
N GLY A 130 -21.92 2.87 39.97
CA GLY A 130 -20.63 2.82 40.67
C GLY A 130 -19.43 2.51 39.75
N GLU A 131 -18.42 1.79 40.25
CA GLU A 131 -17.16 1.52 39.54
C GLU A 131 -17.36 0.79 38.20
N ALA A 132 -18.37 -0.09 38.11
CA ALA A 132 -18.70 -0.83 36.90
C ALA A 132 -19.16 0.08 35.74
N SER A 133 -19.75 1.26 36.04
CA SER A 133 -20.11 2.26 35.02
C SER A 133 -18.89 2.97 34.43
N GLY A 134 -17.73 2.92 35.11
CA GLY A 134 -16.47 3.53 34.69
C GLY A 134 -15.84 2.89 33.46
N ILE A 135 -16.27 1.67 33.09
CA ILE A 135 -15.70 0.89 31.98
C ILE A 135 -15.99 1.55 30.62
N LEU A 136 -17.14 2.25 30.51
CA LEU A 136 -17.60 2.89 29.27
C LEU A 136 -17.28 4.40 29.21
N GLN A 137 -16.54 4.93 30.19
CA GLN A 137 -16.18 6.35 30.20
C GLN A 137 -15.11 6.66 29.15
N GLN A 138 -15.27 7.80 28.49
CA GLN A 138 -14.23 8.35 27.61
C GLN A 138 -12.99 8.75 28.41
N ILE A 139 -11.82 8.72 27.76
CA ILE A 139 -10.55 9.12 28.37
C ILE A 139 -10.57 10.62 28.67
N ASP A 140 -9.96 11.02 29.78
CA ASP A 140 -9.81 12.44 30.11
C ASP A 140 -9.01 13.17 29.02
N PRO A 141 -9.49 14.31 28.48
CA PRO A 141 -8.79 15.04 27.42
C PRO A 141 -7.32 15.37 27.74
N ARG A 142 -6.99 15.59 29.02
CA ARG A 142 -5.60 15.86 29.44
C ARG A 142 -4.68 14.66 29.25
N LEU A 143 -5.19 13.45 29.46
CA LEU A 143 -4.46 12.21 29.17
C LEU A 143 -4.27 12.02 27.66
N ILE A 144 -5.27 12.37 26.84
CA ILE A 144 -5.15 12.34 25.38
C ILE A 144 -4.02 13.28 24.93
N ASN A 145 -4.00 14.51 25.45
CA ASN A 145 -2.94 15.49 25.14
C ASN A 145 -1.56 15.01 25.62
N LYS A 146 -1.47 14.37 26.79
CA LYS A 146 -0.21 13.79 27.29
C LYS A 146 0.24 12.62 26.39
N ILE A 147 -0.67 11.73 25.95
CA ILE A 147 -0.37 10.66 24.99
C ILE A 147 0.18 11.25 23.70
N GLN A 148 -0.45 12.30 23.17
CA GLN A 148 0.01 12.99 21.97
C GLN A 148 1.43 13.53 22.19
N LYS A 149 1.66 14.35 23.22
CA LYS A 149 2.98 14.93 23.52
C LYS A 149 4.09 13.87 23.68
N LEU A 150 3.81 12.80 24.41
CA LEU A 150 4.77 11.71 24.64
C LEU A 150 5.06 10.93 23.34
N ALA A 151 4.06 10.75 22.49
CA ALA A 151 4.20 10.03 21.22
C ALA A 151 4.91 10.87 20.15
N THR A 152 4.63 12.17 20.09
CA THR A 152 5.11 13.08 19.04
C THR A 152 6.42 13.77 19.42
N SER A 153 6.45 14.47 20.56
CA SER A 153 7.60 15.28 20.99
C SER A 153 8.72 14.46 21.66
N GLU A 154 8.37 13.40 22.38
CA GLU A 154 9.33 12.55 23.11
C GLU A 154 9.63 11.22 22.40
N GLY A 155 8.99 10.95 21.25
CA GLY A 155 9.28 9.79 20.40
C GLY A 155 8.92 8.42 20.99
N LYS A 156 8.05 8.34 22.01
CA LYS A 156 7.75 7.09 22.71
C LYS A 156 6.83 6.19 21.88
N THR A 157 7.32 5.01 21.50
CA THR A 157 6.61 4.07 20.60
C THR A 157 6.01 2.87 21.32
N SER A 158 6.40 2.60 22.56
CA SER A 158 5.94 1.43 23.33
C SER A 158 4.66 1.73 24.11
N VAL A 159 3.62 0.92 23.91
CA VAL A 159 2.34 1.02 24.65
C VAL A 159 2.55 0.79 26.15
N ASN A 160 3.48 -0.08 26.54
CA ASN A 160 3.76 -0.36 27.94
C ASN A 160 4.49 0.82 28.60
N GLU A 161 5.38 1.48 27.87
CA GLU A 161 6.06 2.69 28.31
C GLU A 161 5.08 3.85 28.46
N MET A 162 4.22 4.05 27.45
CA MET A 162 3.15 5.04 27.48
C MET A 162 2.25 4.83 28.71
N LYS A 163 1.84 3.59 28.98
CA LYS A 163 1.03 3.27 30.16
C LYS A 163 1.72 3.65 31.48
N ARG A 164 3.04 3.46 31.60
CA ARG A 164 3.80 3.87 32.78
C ARG A 164 3.77 5.39 32.95
N HIS A 165 4.04 6.14 31.88
CA HIS A 165 3.98 7.60 31.92
C HIS A 165 2.60 8.14 32.25
N LEU A 166 1.54 7.54 31.70
CA LEU A 166 0.17 7.94 32.03
C LEU A 166 -0.18 7.64 33.49
N ASN A 167 0.24 6.48 34.02
CA ASN A 167 0.03 6.18 35.43
C ASN A 167 0.74 7.17 36.36
N THR A 168 1.99 7.54 36.04
CA THR A 168 2.73 8.57 36.77
C THR A 168 2.03 9.92 36.67
N PHE A 169 1.59 10.31 35.47
CA PHE A 169 0.86 11.55 35.22
C PHE A 169 -0.45 11.62 36.03
N VAL A 170 -1.20 10.52 36.10
CA VAL A 170 -2.44 10.46 36.89
C VAL A 170 -2.16 10.64 38.39
N ARG A 171 -1.16 9.92 38.90
CA ARG A 171 -0.86 9.86 40.34
C ARG A 171 -0.16 11.09 40.89
N HIS A 172 0.62 11.79 40.08
CA HIS A 172 1.48 12.88 40.55
C HIS A 172 1.13 14.25 39.97
N GLU A 173 0.46 14.32 38.81
CA GLU A 173 0.17 15.59 38.13
C GLU A 173 -1.35 15.90 38.02
N LEU A 174 -2.24 14.90 38.05
CA LEU A 174 -3.68 15.08 37.83
C LEU A 174 -4.55 15.00 39.09
N CYS A 175 -4.16 14.19 40.07
CA CYS A 175 -4.90 13.96 41.31
C CYS A 175 -3.98 14.16 42.51
N GLN A 176 -4.50 14.73 43.62
CA GLN A 176 -3.79 14.80 44.90
C GLN A 176 -3.86 13.42 45.59
N GLU A 177 -2.89 13.10 46.46
CA GLU A 177 -2.67 11.73 46.98
C GLU A 177 -3.92 11.08 47.60
N ASP A 178 -4.83 11.88 48.19
CA ASP A 178 -6.06 11.40 48.84
C ASP A 178 -7.26 11.17 47.89
N ASP A 179 -7.19 11.57 46.61
CA ASP A 179 -8.29 11.51 45.62
C ASP A 179 -7.95 10.64 44.40
N THR A 180 -7.06 9.66 44.55
CA THR A 180 -6.61 8.84 43.42
C THR A 180 -7.76 7.95 42.88
N PRO A 181 -8.14 8.07 41.60
CA PRO A 181 -9.20 7.26 41.01
C PRO A 181 -8.84 5.77 41.02
N SER A 182 -9.85 4.91 41.17
CA SER A 182 -9.68 3.45 41.05
C SER A 182 -9.03 3.08 39.72
N ILE A 183 -8.12 2.09 39.73
CA ILE A 183 -7.44 1.58 38.52
C ILE A 183 -8.40 1.00 37.47
N LEU A 184 -9.65 0.71 37.89
CA LEU A 184 -10.72 0.22 37.03
C LEU A 184 -11.39 1.35 36.25
N ASN A 185 -11.16 2.62 36.63
CA ASN A 185 -11.71 3.78 35.96
C ASN A 185 -10.99 4.03 34.61
N ARG A 186 -11.66 3.70 33.50
CA ARG A 186 -11.09 3.82 32.15
C ARG A 186 -10.87 5.26 31.70
N ARG A 187 -11.49 6.25 32.36
CA ARG A 187 -11.25 7.67 32.09
C ARG A 187 -9.81 8.08 32.41
N PHE A 188 -9.24 7.54 33.50
CA PHE A 188 -7.88 7.86 33.96
C PHE A 188 -6.88 6.74 33.68
N PHE A 189 -7.32 5.48 33.68
CA PHE A 189 -6.49 4.30 33.45
C PHE A 189 -6.96 3.54 32.19
N PRO A 190 -6.67 4.06 30.99
CA PRO A 190 -7.13 3.48 29.74
C PRO A 190 -6.54 2.09 29.47
N SER A 191 -7.24 1.33 28.64
CA SER A 191 -6.78 0.01 28.21
C SER A 191 -5.56 0.13 27.27
N LYS A 192 -4.76 -0.93 27.16
CA LYS A 192 -3.63 -0.97 26.20
C LYS A 192 -4.10 -0.73 24.76
N THR A 193 -5.27 -1.24 24.39
CA THR A 193 -5.88 -1.05 23.06
C THR A 193 -6.23 0.42 22.84
N THR A 194 -6.85 1.08 23.82
CA THR A 194 -7.23 2.49 23.71
C THR A 194 -5.99 3.39 23.65
N ILE A 195 -4.96 3.12 24.46
CA ILE A 195 -3.65 3.81 24.37
C ILE A 195 -3.06 3.61 22.97
N LYS A 196 -3.02 2.38 22.46
CA LYS A 196 -2.51 2.08 21.11
C LYS A 196 -3.27 2.85 20.03
N ASN A 197 -4.60 2.96 20.13
CA ASN A 197 -5.43 3.68 19.16
C ASN A 197 -5.19 5.20 19.21
N HIS A 198 -5.05 5.79 20.40
CA HIS A 198 -4.72 7.23 20.52
C HIS A 198 -3.29 7.53 20.09
N MET A 199 -2.33 6.66 20.42
CA MET A 199 -0.97 6.75 19.88
C MET A 199 -0.99 6.69 18.35
N TYR A 200 -1.73 5.73 17.78
CA TYR A 200 -1.88 5.61 16.34
C TYR A 200 -2.51 6.86 15.72
N ARG A 201 -3.63 7.38 16.27
CA ARG A 201 -4.26 8.63 15.81
C ARG A 201 -3.32 9.83 15.90
N ALA A 202 -2.57 9.96 17.00
CA ALA A 202 -1.58 11.01 17.19
C ALA A 202 -0.45 10.90 16.15
N PHE A 203 0.06 9.68 15.93
CA PHE A 203 1.02 9.42 14.87
C PHE A 203 0.41 9.80 13.51
N ILE A 204 -0.76 9.32 13.13
CA ILE A 204 -1.41 9.60 11.83
C ILE A 204 -1.62 11.11 11.61
N LYS A 205 -2.02 11.87 12.63
CA LYS A 205 -2.22 13.32 12.54
C LYS A 205 -0.90 14.08 12.33
N GLU A 206 0.17 13.65 12.97
CA GLU A 206 1.52 14.21 12.74
C GLU A 206 2.18 13.65 11.46
N GLN A 207 1.70 12.52 10.96
CA GLN A 207 2.23 11.79 9.79
C GLN A 207 1.86 12.44 8.45
N LEU A 208 0.81 13.27 8.39
CA LEU A 208 0.51 14.12 7.22
C LEU A 208 1.04 15.54 7.43
N SER A 209 2.00 15.70 8.35
CA SER A 209 2.61 16.98 8.70
C SER A 209 2.95 17.76 7.44
N ASN A 210 2.44 18.99 7.38
CA ASN A 210 2.80 19.97 6.37
C ASN A 210 4.33 20.10 6.22
N ILE A 211 5.11 19.80 7.27
CA ILE A 211 6.58 19.85 7.24
C ILE A 211 7.17 18.72 6.36
N ASP A 212 6.70 17.46 6.48
CA ASP A 212 7.24 16.36 5.66
C ASP A 212 6.87 16.52 4.17
N GLN A 213 5.66 17.01 3.92
CA GLN A 213 5.18 17.29 2.56
C GLN A 213 5.93 18.48 1.95
N LYS A 214 6.18 19.55 2.72
CA LYS A 214 6.99 20.69 2.31
C LYS A 214 8.45 20.30 2.06
N ASN A 215 9.04 19.45 2.91
CA ASN A 215 10.39 18.92 2.68
C ASN A 215 10.47 18.13 1.37
N LEU A 216 9.40 17.41 0.99
CA LEU A 216 9.35 16.74 -0.30
C LEU A 216 9.22 17.74 -1.46
N GLU A 217 8.40 18.77 -1.32
CA GLU A 217 8.30 19.86 -2.31
C GLU A 217 9.66 20.52 -2.58
N GLU A 218 10.36 20.90 -1.52
CA GLU A 218 11.70 21.51 -1.61
C GLU A 218 12.70 20.57 -2.33
N LYS A 219 12.65 19.26 -2.04
CA LYS A 219 13.48 18.27 -2.74
C LYS A 219 13.14 18.13 -4.21
N ILE A 220 11.84 18.14 -4.56
CA ILE A 220 11.40 18.07 -5.95
C ILE A 220 11.93 19.29 -6.73
N GLU A 221 11.90 20.48 -6.14
CA GLU A 221 12.47 21.68 -6.78
C GLU A 221 13.98 21.55 -7.02
N ILE A 222 14.72 20.95 -6.08
CA ILE A 222 16.16 20.68 -6.25
C ILE A 222 16.37 19.69 -7.40
N TRP A 223 15.68 18.55 -7.40
CA TRP A 223 15.84 17.54 -8.46
C TRP A 223 15.42 18.07 -9.84
N GLN A 224 14.40 18.91 -9.92
CA GLN A 224 14.00 19.55 -11.19
C GLN A 224 15.06 20.53 -11.72
N LYS A 225 15.81 21.20 -10.83
CA LYS A 225 16.94 22.07 -11.22
C LYS A 225 18.15 21.26 -11.66
N GLU A 226 18.43 20.14 -11.00
CA GLU A 226 19.53 19.24 -11.35
C GLU A 226 19.28 18.51 -12.68
N SER A 227 18.03 18.10 -12.94
CA SER A 227 17.63 17.33 -14.10
C SER A 227 16.32 17.85 -14.70
N ALA A 228 16.40 18.83 -15.61
CA ALA A 228 15.22 19.45 -16.22
C ALA A 228 14.32 18.49 -17.03
N ASN A 229 14.83 17.33 -17.43
CA ASN A 229 14.08 16.32 -18.18
C ASN A 229 13.30 15.34 -17.27
N ASP A 230 13.63 15.28 -15.98
CA ASP A 230 12.93 14.42 -15.05
C ASP A 230 11.58 15.05 -14.66
N LYS A 231 10.55 14.21 -14.58
CA LYS A 231 9.17 14.64 -14.39
C LYS A 231 8.70 14.27 -13.00
N PHE A 232 8.14 15.27 -12.32
CA PHE A 232 7.55 15.14 -11.00
C PHE A 232 6.19 15.82 -11.00
N LYS A 233 5.20 15.16 -10.42
CA LYS A 233 3.91 15.76 -10.05
C LYS A 233 3.70 15.47 -8.59
N PHE A 234 3.58 16.52 -7.78
CA PHE A 234 3.22 16.39 -6.38
C PHE A 234 2.00 17.23 -6.07
N ARG A 235 1.08 16.65 -5.32
CA ARG A 235 -0.11 17.28 -4.78
C ARG A 235 -0.18 16.88 -3.29
N PRO A 236 0.11 17.82 -2.37
CA PRO A 236 0.09 17.51 -0.95
C PRO A 236 -1.33 17.18 -0.48
N TYR A 237 -1.42 16.42 0.60
CA TYR A 237 -2.62 16.25 1.39
C TYR A 237 -2.97 17.54 2.13
N VAL A 238 -4.24 17.94 2.06
CA VAL A 238 -4.81 19.03 2.86
C VAL A 238 -5.91 18.44 3.73
N GLU A 239 -5.77 18.57 5.05
CA GLU A 239 -6.81 18.19 6.01
C GLU A 239 -7.96 19.21 5.89
N GLU A 240 -9.20 18.77 5.70
CA GLU A 240 -10.33 19.70 5.80
C GLU A 240 -10.43 20.19 7.25
N GLU A 241 -10.57 21.49 7.47
CA GLU A 241 -11.03 22.00 8.76
C GLU A 241 -12.43 21.42 8.99
N GLU A 242 -12.53 20.37 9.83
CA GLU A 242 -13.82 19.95 10.36
C GLU A 242 -14.47 21.19 11.00
N LYS A 243 -15.61 21.62 10.45
CA LYS A 243 -16.48 22.59 11.12
C LYS A 243 -16.79 22.06 12.51
N ASP A 244 -16.22 22.73 13.52
CA ASP A 244 -16.50 22.65 14.95
C ASP A 244 -16.81 21.23 15.51
N PRO A 245 -15.87 20.59 16.26
CA PRO A 245 -16.02 19.25 16.82
C PRO A 245 -17.19 19.06 17.80
N THR A 246 -17.94 20.12 18.11
CA THR A 246 -19.02 20.09 19.10
C THR A 246 -20.31 19.44 18.62
N THR A 247 -20.46 19.09 17.33
CA THR A 247 -21.73 18.53 16.81
C THR A 247 -21.65 17.12 16.19
N ALA A 248 -20.46 16.50 16.12
CA ALA A 248 -20.28 15.22 15.41
C ALA A 248 -19.90 14.01 16.29
N CYS A 249 -19.94 14.11 17.62
CA CYS A 249 -19.51 13.04 18.52
C CYS A 249 -20.63 12.15 19.08
N ASP A 250 -21.75 12.00 18.38
CA ASP A 250 -22.79 11.01 18.72
C ASP A 250 -22.87 9.92 17.66
N GLY A 251 -22.06 8.87 17.81
CA GLY A 251 -22.39 7.55 17.26
C GLY A 251 -21.32 6.74 16.52
N LEU A 252 -20.06 7.17 16.43
CA LEU A 252 -19.02 6.34 15.80
C LEU A 252 -18.30 5.49 16.84
N GLU A 253 -18.62 4.19 16.83
CA GLU A 253 -17.89 3.16 17.58
C GLU A 253 -16.47 2.97 17.01
N ASP A 254 -15.50 2.84 17.90
CA ASP A 254 -14.05 2.72 17.62
C ASP A 254 -13.62 1.44 16.83
N ASP A 255 -14.55 0.65 16.30
CA ASP A 255 -14.29 -0.60 15.56
C ASP A 255 -14.50 -0.46 14.03
N VAL A 256 -14.38 0.74 13.47
CA VAL A 256 -14.52 0.99 12.01
C VAL A 256 -13.31 1.67 11.38
N ALA A 257 -12.24 1.96 12.15
CA ALA A 257 -11.07 2.65 11.60
C ALA A 257 -10.30 1.87 10.52
N ASP A 258 -10.56 0.57 10.35
CA ASP A 258 -9.79 -0.27 9.43
C ASP A 258 -10.41 -0.46 8.03
N ASN A 259 -11.62 0.00 7.72
CA ASN A 259 -12.23 -0.31 6.41
C ASN A 259 -13.22 0.73 5.82
N VAL A 260 -13.13 2.00 6.17
CA VAL A 260 -13.86 3.05 5.40
C VAL A 260 -12.90 3.63 4.37
N LYS A 261 -12.99 3.17 3.11
CA LYS A 261 -12.43 3.90 1.98
C LYS A 261 -13.24 5.19 1.85
N ILE A 262 -12.74 6.29 2.39
CA ILE A 262 -13.31 7.63 2.14
C ILE A 262 -12.85 8.02 0.74
N ASP A 263 -13.81 8.13 -0.18
CA ASP A 263 -13.58 8.67 -1.52
C ASP A 263 -13.34 10.17 -1.41
N LEU A 264 -12.06 10.56 -1.44
CA LEU A 264 -11.63 11.96 -1.42
C LEU A 264 -11.56 12.56 -2.84
N GLY A 265 -11.92 11.82 -3.89
CA GLY A 265 -11.81 12.27 -5.28
C GLY A 265 -10.43 12.84 -5.64
N LYS A 266 -10.40 13.88 -6.50
CA LYS A 266 -9.19 14.63 -6.92
C LYS A 266 -8.55 15.48 -5.80
N ARG A 267 -8.70 15.11 -4.52
CA ARG A 267 -8.24 15.91 -3.36
C ARG A 267 -7.28 15.19 -2.42
N GLY A 268 -7.04 13.89 -2.60
CA GLY A 268 -6.04 13.13 -1.81
C GLY A 268 -4.58 13.37 -2.21
N LEU A 269 -3.63 13.01 -1.35
CA LEU A 269 -2.19 13.03 -1.66
C LEU A 269 -1.90 12.29 -2.98
N LEU A 270 -1.10 12.92 -3.85
CA LEU A 270 -0.62 12.31 -5.09
C LEU A 270 0.83 12.70 -5.33
N PHE A 271 1.67 11.70 -5.56
CA PHE A 271 3.02 11.87 -6.08
C PHE A 271 3.17 10.98 -7.31
N VAL A 272 3.68 11.52 -8.43
CA VAL A 272 4.03 10.78 -9.64
C VAL A 272 5.44 11.21 -10.04
N HIS A 273 6.28 10.24 -10.39
CA HIS A 273 7.65 10.47 -10.77
C HIS A 273 8.08 9.58 -11.93
N GLN A 274 8.79 10.20 -12.87
CA GLN A 274 9.39 9.53 -14.01
C GLN A 274 10.61 10.30 -14.54
N THR A 275 11.79 9.69 -14.50
CA THR A 275 13.01 10.24 -15.10
C THR A 275 12.99 10.15 -16.63
N LYS A 276 13.92 10.83 -17.30
CA LYS A 276 14.06 10.76 -18.77
C LYS A 276 14.31 9.32 -19.27
N TRP A 277 15.26 8.61 -18.67
CA TRP A 277 15.58 7.24 -19.08
C TRP A 277 14.42 6.28 -18.82
N GLN A 278 13.61 6.52 -17.78
CA GLN A 278 12.40 5.74 -17.53
C GLN A 278 11.36 5.92 -18.65
N GLN A 279 11.17 7.14 -19.16
CA GLN A 279 10.31 7.40 -20.32
C GLN A 279 10.82 6.67 -21.56
N GLU A 280 12.13 6.72 -21.82
CA GLU A 280 12.75 6.03 -22.97
C GLU A 280 12.54 4.51 -22.90
N LEU A 281 12.77 3.89 -21.73
CA LEU A 281 12.53 2.46 -21.53
C LEU A 281 11.03 2.11 -21.58
N MET A 282 10.14 2.98 -21.08
CA MET A 282 8.69 2.80 -21.20
C MET A 282 8.26 2.75 -22.66
N LEU A 283 8.75 3.66 -23.50
CA LEU A 283 8.42 3.68 -24.93
C LEU A 283 9.04 2.50 -25.68
N ARG A 284 10.23 2.06 -25.28
CA ARG A 284 10.94 0.94 -25.91
C ARG A 284 10.33 -0.43 -25.60
N TYR A 285 9.86 -0.65 -24.37
CA TYR A 285 9.44 -1.97 -23.88
C TYR A 285 7.98 -2.03 -23.40
N GLY A 286 7.41 -0.91 -22.96
CA GLY A 286 6.14 -0.87 -22.23
C GLY A 286 4.89 -1.10 -23.08
N ASN A 287 4.98 -0.93 -24.41
CA ASN A 287 3.84 -1.14 -25.30
C ASN A 287 3.48 -2.63 -25.49
N GLU A 288 4.42 -3.55 -25.24
CA GLU A 288 4.13 -4.99 -25.31
C GLU A 288 3.41 -5.45 -24.04
N LEU A 289 4.07 -5.37 -22.89
CA LEU A 289 3.50 -5.70 -21.58
C LEU A 289 4.04 -4.76 -20.51
N THR A 290 3.12 -4.14 -19.79
CA THR A 290 3.45 -3.39 -18.57
C THR A 290 2.96 -4.15 -17.33
N LEU A 291 3.75 -4.13 -16.26
CA LEU A 291 3.38 -4.69 -14.97
C LEU A 291 3.12 -3.55 -13.97
N LEU A 292 2.12 -3.74 -13.11
CA LEU A 292 1.79 -2.83 -12.02
C LEU A 292 1.70 -3.63 -10.73
N ASP A 293 2.31 -3.13 -9.66
CA ASP A 293 2.19 -3.70 -8.32
C ASP A 293 2.33 -2.60 -7.27
N ALA A 294 1.50 -2.69 -6.23
CA ALA A 294 1.55 -1.82 -5.07
C ALA A 294 2.47 -2.41 -4.00
N THR A 295 3.17 -1.55 -3.29
CA THR A 295 4.03 -1.96 -2.18
C THR A 295 3.76 -1.14 -0.93
N TYR A 296 3.46 -1.84 0.15
CA TYR A 296 3.09 -1.25 1.44
C TYR A 296 4.23 -1.30 2.45
N LYS A 297 4.09 -0.56 3.55
CA LYS A 297 5.07 -0.51 4.65
C LYS A 297 6.46 -0.01 4.20
N THR A 298 6.52 0.72 3.09
CA THR A 298 7.71 1.43 2.61
C THR A 298 7.90 2.76 3.30
N THR A 299 6.83 3.32 3.85
CA THR A 299 6.84 4.52 4.68
C THR A 299 6.26 4.22 6.06
N LYS A 300 6.39 5.18 6.97
CA LYS A 300 5.64 5.20 8.23
C LYS A 300 4.12 5.28 8.02
N TYR A 301 3.72 5.71 6.83
CA TYR A 301 2.34 5.88 6.41
C TYR A 301 1.85 4.58 5.76
N ALA A 302 0.58 4.25 5.93
CA ALA A 302 -0.05 3.18 5.16
C ALA A 302 -0.34 3.64 3.72
N LEU A 303 0.61 4.33 3.09
CA LEU A 303 0.50 4.81 1.71
C LEU A 303 1.00 3.74 0.75
N PRO A 304 0.22 3.35 -0.27
CA PRO A 304 0.70 2.49 -1.34
C PRO A 304 1.72 3.23 -2.22
N LEU A 305 2.90 2.64 -2.40
CA LEU A 305 3.84 3.00 -3.45
C LEU A 305 3.65 2.04 -4.62
N TYR A 306 3.28 2.55 -5.78
CA TYR A 306 3.15 1.75 -7.00
C TYR A 306 4.40 1.85 -7.85
N PHE A 307 4.81 0.71 -8.40
CA PHE A 307 5.80 0.66 -9.48
C PHE A 307 5.15 0.20 -10.79
N VAL A 308 5.35 1.00 -11.83
CA VAL A 308 5.11 0.62 -13.22
C VAL A 308 6.41 0.02 -13.75
N VAL A 309 6.36 -1.24 -14.16
CA VAL A 309 7.57 -2.02 -14.49
C VAL A 309 7.44 -2.66 -15.86
N VAL A 310 8.55 -2.73 -16.58
CA VAL A 310 8.65 -3.46 -17.85
C VAL A 310 9.76 -4.50 -17.77
N LYS A 311 9.63 -5.58 -18.54
CA LYS A 311 10.75 -6.46 -18.83
C LYS A 311 11.58 -5.82 -19.93
N THR A 312 12.88 -5.70 -19.73
CA THR A 312 13.84 -5.26 -20.75
C THR A 312 14.56 -6.47 -21.35
N ASN A 313 15.49 -6.23 -22.26
CA ASN A 313 16.39 -7.27 -22.77
C ASN A 313 17.36 -7.82 -21.71
N ILE A 314 17.66 -7.08 -20.63
CA ILE A 314 18.56 -7.53 -19.56
C ILE A 314 17.76 -8.04 -18.35
N ASP A 315 16.88 -7.22 -17.80
CA ASP A 315 16.24 -7.46 -16.52
C ASP A 315 14.82 -6.87 -16.48
N TYR A 316 14.36 -6.42 -15.31
CA TYR A 316 13.09 -5.71 -15.14
C TYR A 316 13.41 -4.31 -14.62
N GLN A 317 12.82 -3.28 -15.21
CA GLN A 317 13.09 -1.89 -14.85
C GLN A 317 11.81 -1.19 -14.43
N VAL A 318 11.90 -0.39 -13.35
CA VAL A 318 10.83 0.51 -12.93
C VAL A 318 10.85 1.69 -13.89
N VAL A 319 9.79 1.87 -14.66
CA VAL A 319 9.64 2.93 -15.67
C VAL A 319 8.66 4.02 -15.27
N GLY A 320 8.08 3.90 -14.07
CA GLY A 320 7.26 4.93 -13.45
C GLY A 320 6.99 4.57 -12.00
N SER A 321 6.85 5.57 -11.15
CA SER A 321 6.55 5.38 -9.72
C SER A 321 5.52 6.40 -9.26
N PHE A 322 4.55 5.98 -8.44
CA PHE A 322 3.58 6.90 -7.87
C PHE A 322 3.13 6.50 -6.47
N VAL A 323 2.74 7.49 -5.66
CA VAL A 323 2.16 7.31 -4.33
C VAL A 323 0.81 8.00 -4.32
N ILE A 324 -0.22 7.29 -3.85
CA ILE A 324 -1.59 7.81 -3.73
C ILE A 324 -2.10 7.65 -2.31
N GLN A 325 -3.02 8.52 -1.89
CA GLN A 325 -3.63 8.45 -0.56
C GLN A 325 -4.54 7.21 -0.38
N SER A 326 -5.39 6.96 -1.37
CA SER A 326 -6.41 5.92 -1.33
C SER A 326 -6.32 5.07 -2.60
N GLU A 327 -6.38 3.76 -2.45
CA GLU A 327 -6.40 2.79 -3.55
C GLU A 327 -7.80 2.71 -4.17
N THR A 328 -8.20 3.79 -4.84
CA THR A 328 -9.42 3.85 -5.65
C THR A 328 -9.06 3.82 -7.14
N SER A 329 -10.00 3.37 -7.98
CA SER A 329 -9.82 3.33 -9.43
C SER A 329 -9.46 4.70 -10.00
N GLU A 330 -10.07 5.77 -9.46
CA GLU A 330 -9.90 7.15 -9.90
C GLU A 330 -8.50 7.67 -9.60
N ALA A 331 -7.96 7.38 -8.41
CA ALA A 331 -6.62 7.81 -8.02
C ALA A 331 -5.53 7.08 -8.83
N ILE A 332 -5.70 5.78 -9.05
CA ILE A 332 -4.79 4.99 -9.90
C ILE A 332 -4.86 5.50 -11.35
N LYS A 333 -6.06 5.74 -11.87
CA LYS A 333 -6.29 6.29 -13.21
C LYS A 333 -5.66 7.66 -13.39
N GLU A 334 -5.76 8.54 -12.39
CA GLU A 334 -5.11 9.87 -12.42
C GLU A 334 -3.59 9.74 -12.54
N ALA A 335 -2.97 8.88 -11.71
CA ALA A 335 -1.52 8.67 -11.74
C ALA A 335 -1.03 8.07 -13.06
N LEU A 336 -1.71 7.05 -13.57
CA LEU A 336 -1.41 6.45 -14.87
C LEU A 336 -1.66 7.44 -16.03
N GLY A 337 -2.66 8.30 -15.89
CA GLY A 337 -2.97 9.41 -16.81
C GLY A 337 -1.78 10.33 -17.00
N ILE A 338 -1.20 10.77 -15.89
CA ILE A 338 -0.02 11.64 -15.89
C ILE A 338 1.17 10.97 -16.60
N LEU A 339 1.45 9.69 -16.32
CA LEU A 339 2.55 8.96 -16.96
C LEU A 339 2.34 8.80 -18.48
N ARG A 340 1.10 8.55 -18.91
CA ARG A 340 0.74 8.47 -20.34
C ARG A 340 0.93 9.82 -21.03
N ASP A 341 0.47 10.89 -20.39
CA ASP A 341 0.58 12.24 -20.94
C ASP A 341 2.06 12.68 -21.04
N TRP A 342 2.90 12.37 -20.04
CA TRP A 342 4.35 12.59 -20.10
C TRP A 342 5.04 11.80 -21.21
N SER A 343 4.48 10.66 -21.60
CA SER A 343 4.94 9.85 -22.73
C SER A 343 4.41 10.36 -24.09
N ASN A 344 3.87 11.59 -24.14
CA ASN A 344 3.21 12.18 -25.31
C ASN A 344 2.14 11.25 -25.91
N ASN A 345 1.42 10.49 -25.07
CA ASN A 345 0.43 9.49 -25.47
C ASN A 345 0.95 8.36 -26.38
N LYS A 346 2.28 8.19 -26.49
CA LYS A 346 2.89 7.09 -27.26
C LYS A 346 2.96 5.78 -26.48
N TRP A 347 2.85 5.84 -25.15
CA TRP A 347 2.70 4.67 -24.31
C TRP A 347 1.24 4.19 -24.34
N SER A 348 1.00 3.11 -25.07
CA SER A 348 -0.29 2.47 -25.28
C SER A 348 -0.10 0.94 -25.21
N PRO A 349 0.01 0.37 -23.99
CA PRO A 349 0.26 -1.05 -23.79
C PRO A 349 -0.86 -1.93 -24.36
N LEU A 350 -0.46 -3.00 -25.05
CA LEU A 350 -1.36 -4.08 -25.48
C LEU A 350 -1.84 -4.89 -24.28
N TYR A 351 -0.94 -5.14 -23.33
CA TYR A 351 -1.22 -5.91 -22.13
C TYR A 351 -0.75 -5.22 -20.86
N PHE A 352 -1.52 -5.42 -19.80
CA PHE A 352 -1.11 -5.15 -18.43
C PHE A 352 -1.14 -6.42 -17.61
N MET A 353 -0.18 -6.59 -16.70
CA MET A 353 -0.22 -7.64 -15.68
C MET A 353 -0.31 -7.01 -14.29
N VAL A 354 -1.38 -7.36 -13.58
CA VAL A 354 -1.74 -6.79 -12.27
C VAL A 354 -2.13 -7.90 -11.30
N ASP A 355 -2.39 -7.50 -10.07
CA ASP A 355 -3.04 -8.34 -9.08
C ASP A 355 -4.54 -8.45 -9.35
N CYS A 356 -5.21 -9.35 -8.64
CA CYS A 356 -6.66 -9.47 -8.73
C CYS A 356 -7.35 -8.34 -7.93
N ALA A 357 -7.08 -7.08 -8.30
CA ALA A 357 -7.64 -5.87 -7.72
C ALA A 357 -8.60 -5.21 -8.71
N GLU A 358 -9.88 -5.06 -8.34
CA GLU A 358 -10.89 -4.47 -9.22
C GLU A 358 -10.57 -3.00 -9.53
N GLU A 359 -9.96 -2.30 -8.58
CA GLU A 359 -9.59 -0.89 -8.70
C GLU A 359 -8.49 -0.69 -9.76
N GLU A 360 -7.44 -1.51 -9.74
CA GLU A 360 -6.37 -1.48 -10.75
C GLU A 360 -6.90 -1.84 -12.14
N ILE A 361 -7.69 -2.91 -12.22
CA ILE A 361 -8.26 -3.40 -13.48
C ILE A 361 -9.15 -2.30 -14.10
N THR A 362 -10.04 -1.70 -13.31
CA THR A 362 -10.96 -0.66 -13.79
C THR A 362 -10.18 0.57 -14.25
N ALA A 363 -9.21 1.04 -13.44
CA ALA A 363 -8.38 2.19 -13.79
C ALA A 363 -7.65 2.01 -15.14
N ILE A 364 -7.05 0.84 -15.35
CA ILE A 364 -6.30 0.51 -16.58
C ILE A 364 -7.23 0.41 -17.80
N GLN A 365 -8.41 -0.20 -17.65
CA GLN A 365 -9.36 -0.34 -18.75
C GLN A 365 -9.97 0.98 -19.19
N GLU A 366 -10.16 1.92 -18.26
CA GLU A 366 -10.71 3.24 -18.58
C GLU A 366 -9.69 4.18 -19.22
N ILE A 367 -8.40 3.97 -18.99
CA ILE A 367 -7.33 4.82 -19.55
C ILE A 367 -6.77 4.25 -20.86
N PHE A 368 -6.74 2.92 -21.02
CA PHE A 368 -6.23 2.22 -22.20
C PHE A 368 -7.32 1.31 -22.81
N ASN A 369 -8.14 1.87 -23.70
CA ASN A 369 -9.31 1.19 -24.27
C ASN A 369 -8.98 -0.13 -25.02
N ASN A 370 -7.78 -0.26 -25.58
CA ASN A 370 -7.34 -1.44 -26.33
C ASN A 370 -6.43 -2.37 -25.51
N CYS A 371 -6.25 -2.11 -24.20
CA CYS A 371 -5.38 -2.92 -23.35
C CYS A 371 -6.14 -4.11 -22.75
N GLN A 372 -5.60 -5.32 -22.92
CA GLN A 372 -6.07 -6.50 -22.21
C GLN A 372 -5.32 -6.65 -20.87
N VAL A 373 -6.07 -6.64 -19.78
CA VAL A 373 -5.50 -6.80 -18.43
C VAL A 373 -5.50 -8.28 -18.02
N TYR A 374 -4.31 -8.80 -17.72
CA TYR A 374 -4.04 -10.13 -17.20
C TYR A 374 -3.79 -10.12 -15.69
N ILE A 375 -4.20 -11.20 -15.02
CA ILE A 375 -3.94 -11.41 -13.61
C ILE A 375 -2.68 -12.27 -13.46
N CYS A 376 -1.79 -11.85 -12.57
CA CYS A 376 -0.57 -12.56 -12.23
C CYS A 376 -0.84 -13.99 -11.70
N ASP A 377 -0.15 -14.99 -12.27
CA ASP A 377 -0.29 -16.38 -11.83
C ASP A 377 0.15 -16.59 -10.37
N PHE A 378 1.20 -15.90 -9.91
CA PHE A 378 1.71 -16.03 -8.55
C PHE A 378 0.71 -15.53 -7.50
N HIS A 379 0.20 -14.31 -7.65
CA HIS A 379 -0.77 -13.76 -6.70
C HIS A 379 -2.13 -14.45 -6.77
N ARG A 380 -2.52 -14.94 -7.96
CA ARG A 380 -3.68 -15.83 -8.10
C ARG A 380 -3.52 -17.10 -7.26
N GLU A 381 -2.39 -17.81 -7.41
CA GLU A 381 -2.12 -19.03 -6.63
C GLU A 381 -2.11 -18.73 -5.12
N GLN A 382 -1.46 -17.65 -4.70
CA GLN A 382 -1.48 -17.24 -3.29
C GLN A 382 -2.89 -16.93 -2.79
N ALA A 383 -3.71 -16.23 -3.58
CA ALA A 383 -5.09 -15.92 -3.23
C ALA A 383 -5.92 -17.20 -3.09
N TRP A 384 -5.74 -18.17 -3.98
CA TRP A 384 -6.39 -19.47 -3.90
C TRP A 384 -5.97 -20.26 -2.66
N GLU A 385 -4.67 -20.34 -2.40
CA GLU A 385 -4.15 -21.05 -1.23
C GLU A 385 -4.63 -20.43 0.08
N ARG A 386 -4.58 -19.09 0.22
CA ARG A 386 -5.05 -18.38 1.42
C ARG A 386 -6.54 -18.60 1.66
N TRP A 387 -7.35 -18.52 0.60
CA TRP A 387 -8.80 -18.70 0.73
C TRP A 387 -9.16 -20.13 1.10
N LEU A 388 -8.55 -21.13 0.47
CA LEU A 388 -8.82 -22.55 0.77
C LEU A 388 -8.26 -22.99 2.14
N SER A 389 -7.23 -22.31 2.64
CA SER A 389 -6.66 -22.60 3.97
C SER A 389 -7.48 -21.99 5.12
N LYS A 390 -8.45 -21.11 4.82
CA LYS A 390 -9.23 -20.44 5.86
C LYS A 390 -10.33 -21.38 6.39
N GLY A 391 -10.20 -21.79 7.65
CA GLY A 391 -11.13 -22.75 8.29
C GLY A 391 -12.61 -22.34 8.23
N THR A 392 -12.92 -21.03 8.23
CA THR A 392 -14.29 -20.52 8.08
C THR A 392 -14.96 -20.89 6.76
N ASN A 393 -14.18 -21.29 5.75
CA ASN A 393 -14.68 -21.71 4.45
C ASN A 393 -15.01 -23.20 4.39
N GLY A 394 -14.57 -23.99 5.40
CA GLY A 394 -14.91 -25.42 5.54
C GLY A 394 -14.27 -26.35 4.52
N LEU A 395 -13.12 -25.98 3.94
CA LEU A 395 -12.51 -26.70 2.80
C LEU A 395 -11.03 -27.05 2.99
N THR A 396 -10.48 -26.84 4.20
CA THR A 396 -9.05 -27.02 4.47
C THR A 396 -8.55 -28.43 4.13
N GLU A 397 -9.35 -29.47 4.43
CA GLU A 397 -9.02 -30.87 4.14
C GLU A 397 -9.05 -31.23 2.65
N LYS A 398 -9.78 -30.43 1.84
CA LYS A 398 -9.94 -30.64 0.39
C LYS A 398 -9.14 -29.63 -0.43
N LYS A 399 -8.28 -28.84 0.23
CA LYS A 399 -7.48 -27.77 -0.36
C LYS A 399 -6.70 -28.25 -1.58
N ASP A 400 -5.93 -29.33 -1.45
CA ASP A 400 -5.04 -29.79 -2.53
C ASP A 400 -5.80 -30.29 -3.75
N LEU A 401 -6.93 -30.99 -3.52
CA LEU A 401 -7.84 -31.42 -4.57
C LEU A 401 -8.39 -30.22 -5.35
N LEU A 402 -8.91 -29.21 -4.65
CA LEU A 402 -9.50 -28.02 -5.27
C LEU A 402 -8.44 -27.15 -5.97
N LEU A 403 -7.25 -27.02 -5.40
CA LEU A 403 -6.13 -26.35 -6.05
C LEU A 403 -5.73 -27.05 -7.35
N ALA A 404 -5.67 -28.39 -7.37
CA ALA A 404 -5.37 -29.14 -8.58
C ALA A 404 -6.40 -28.87 -9.69
N LYS A 405 -7.70 -28.79 -9.34
CA LYS A 405 -8.77 -28.45 -10.30
C LYS A 405 -8.66 -27.01 -10.80
N LEU A 406 -8.40 -26.05 -9.92
CA LEU A 406 -8.18 -24.64 -10.31
C LEU A 406 -6.96 -24.47 -11.23
N ARG A 407 -5.87 -25.18 -10.93
CA ARG A 407 -4.66 -25.22 -11.78
C ARG A 407 -4.93 -25.84 -13.14
N ALA A 408 -5.77 -26.87 -13.23
CA ALA A 408 -6.17 -27.46 -14.51
C ALA A 408 -6.95 -26.45 -15.37
N ILE A 409 -7.85 -25.66 -14.76
CA ILE A 409 -8.53 -24.56 -15.46
C ILE A 409 -7.51 -23.52 -15.95
N ALA A 410 -6.60 -23.07 -15.08
CA ALA A 410 -5.60 -22.06 -15.44
C ALA A 410 -4.72 -22.47 -16.63
N ARG A 411 -4.29 -23.74 -16.64
CA ARG A 411 -3.33 -24.29 -17.61
C ARG A 411 -3.99 -24.82 -18.89
N SER A 412 -5.31 -24.72 -19.00
CA SER A 412 -6.03 -25.10 -20.22
C SER A 412 -5.53 -24.28 -21.41
N ARG A 413 -5.26 -24.93 -22.54
CA ARG A 413 -4.68 -24.30 -23.74
C ARG A 413 -5.73 -23.89 -24.76
N THR A 414 -6.88 -24.54 -24.72
CA THR A 414 -8.03 -24.20 -25.56
C THR A 414 -9.23 -23.82 -24.70
N GLU A 415 -10.18 -23.10 -25.31
CA GLU A 415 -11.43 -22.75 -24.61
C GLU A 415 -12.26 -24.00 -24.28
N GLN A 416 -12.17 -25.03 -25.12
CA GLN A 416 -12.80 -26.33 -24.90
C GLN A 416 -12.20 -27.03 -23.68
N GLU A 417 -10.87 -27.12 -23.59
CA GLU A 417 -10.18 -27.66 -22.41
C GLU A 417 -10.55 -26.90 -21.13
N CYS A 418 -10.62 -25.57 -21.22
CA CYS A 418 -11.03 -24.73 -20.10
C CYS A 418 -12.45 -25.05 -19.63
N ASN A 419 -13.39 -25.21 -20.55
CA ASN A 419 -14.78 -25.52 -20.20
C ASN A 419 -14.88 -26.92 -19.57
N VAL A 420 -14.19 -27.92 -20.13
CA VAL A 420 -14.11 -29.27 -19.56
C VAL A 420 -13.50 -29.24 -18.15
N ALA A 421 -12.42 -28.47 -17.93
CA ALA A 421 -11.81 -28.32 -16.63
C ALA A 421 -12.74 -27.64 -15.60
N VAL A 422 -13.54 -26.67 -16.05
CA VAL A 422 -14.57 -26.03 -15.21
C VAL A 422 -15.68 -27.01 -14.85
N ASP A 423 -16.17 -27.80 -15.81
CA ASP A 423 -17.20 -28.81 -15.55
C ASP A 423 -16.70 -29.90 -14.58
N ASN A 424 -15.43 -30.28 -14.71
CA ASN A 424 -14.74 -31.17 -13.79
C ASN A 424 -14.58 -30.61 -12.37
N LEU A 425 -14.52 -29.29 -12.19
CA LEU A 425 -14.59 -28.66 -10.88
C LEU A 425 -16.04 -28.66 -10.36
N LYS A 426 -17.01 -28.32 -11.22
CA LYS A 426 -18.44 -28.25 -10.87
C LYS A 426 -19.05 -29.59 -10.49
N SER A 427 -18.48 -30.71 -10.97
CA SER A 427 -18.94 -32.05 -10.64
C SER A 427 -18.55 -32.52 -9.24
N THR A 428 -17.58 -31.87 -8.59
CA THR A 428 -17.07 -32.25 -7.27
C THR A 428 -18.13 -32.15 -6.16
N PRO A 429 -18.10 -33.02 -5.13
CA PRO A 429 -19.00 -32.93 -3.98
C PRO A 429 -18.88 -31.58 -3.25
N GLU A 430 -17.66 -31.06 -3.12
CA GLU A 430 -17.35 -29.79 -2.47
C GLU A 430 -18.01 -28.63 -3.21
N TRP A 431 -17.98 -28.64 -4.55
CA TRP A 431 -18.71 -27.66 -5.35
C TRP A 431 -20.20 -27.75 -5.07
N LYS A 432 -20.80 -28.93 -5.15
CA LYS A 432 -22.26 -29.11 -5.02
C LYS A 432 -22.79 -28.64 -3.66
N THR A 433 -22.04 -28.90 -2.60
CA THR A 433 -22.42 -28.66 -1.21
C THR A 433 -22.05 -27.26 -0.69
N SER A 434 -20.89 -26.71 -1.07
CA SER A 434 -20.37 -25.46 -0.51
C SER A 434 -20.86 -24.22 -1.27
N LYS A 435 -21.79 -23.46 -0.68
CA LYS A 435 -22.22 -22.15 -1.19
C LYS A 435 -21.08 -21.13 -1.24
N ASN A 436 -20.17 -21.17 -0.25
CA ASN A 436 -19.02 -20.27 -0.20
C ASN A 436 -18.06 -20.49 -1.38
N LEU A 437 -17.80 -21.75 -1.73
CA LEU A 437 -16.96 -22.11 -2.87
C LEU A 437 -17.56 -21.63 -4.19
N LYS A 438 -18.85 -21.92 -4.42
CA LYS A 438 -19.58 -21.47 -5.62
C LYS A 438 -19.49 -19.95 -5.76
N ASN A 439 -19.91 -19.23 -4.72
CA ASN A 439 -19.95 -17.77 -4.75
C ASN A 439 -18.57 -17.15 -4.98
N TRP A 440 -17.52 -17.69 -4.35
CA TRP A 440 -16.16 -17.18 -4.53
C TRP A 440 -15.62 -17.44 -5.94
N ILE A 441 -15.76 -18.67 -6.45
CA ILE A 441 -15.23 -19.02 -7.77
C ILE A 441 -16.03 -18.37 -8.89
N GLU A 442 -17.37 -18.37 -8.84
CA GLU A 442 -18.21 -17.81 -9.90
C GLU A 442 -18.05 -16.29 -10.00
N ASN A 443 -18.12 -15.58 -8.87
CA ASN A 443 -18.12 -14.12 -8.88
C ASN A 443 -16.72 -13.52 -8.98
N THR A 444 -15.68 -14.16 -8.43
CA THR A 444 -14.32 -13.62 -8.42
C THR A 444 -13.44 -14.16 -9.54
N TRP A 445 -13.49 -15.46 -9.85
CA TRP A 445 -12.50 -16.07 -10.77
C TRP A 445 -13.08 -16.38 -12.15
N LEU A 446 -14.21 -17.07 -12.23
CA LEU A 446 -14.80 -17.47 -13.52
C LEU A 446 -15.35 -16.28 -14.29
N ARG A 447 -15.92 -15.28 -13.60
CA ARG A 447 -16.35 -14.00 -14.20
C ARG A 447 -15.26 -13.34 -15.06
N GLN A 448 -14.00 -13.50 -14.66
CA GLN A 448 -12.84 -12.91 -15.33
C GLN A 448 -11.84 -13.96 -15.85
N LYS A 449 -12.31 -15.18 -16.19
CA LYS A 449 -11.46 -16.30 -16.66
C LYS A 449 -10.54 -15.93 -17.83
N LYS A 450 -10.98 -15.03 -18.70
CA LYS A 450 -10.20 -14.52 -19.84
C LYS A 450 -8.92 -13.77 -19.44
N ARG A 451 -8.80 -13.35 -18.18
CA ARG A 451 -7.62 -12.62 -17.67
C ARG A 451 -6.51 -13.54 -17.12
N TRP A 452 -6.83 -14.78 -16.78
CA TRP A 452 -5.89 -15.65 -16.05
C TRP A 452 -5.75 -17.06 -16.61
N VAL A 453 -6.66 -17.51 -17.47
CA VAL A 453 -6.55 -18.81 -18.15
C VAL A 453 -5.67 -18.68 -19.38
N TRP A 454 -4.72 -19.60 -19.55
CA TRP A 454 -3.72 -19.59 -20.62
C TRP A 454 -4.33 -19.66 -22.02
N ALA A 455 -5.47 -20.34 -22.17
CA ALA A 455 -6.23 -20.40 -23.42
C ALA A 455 -6.61 -19.02 -23.98
N TYR A 456 -6.69 -17.99 -23.14
CA TYR A 456 -7.05 -16.63 -23.57
C TYR A 456 -5.85 -15.67 -23.66
N ARG A 457 -4.63 -16.16 -23.40
CA ARG A 457 -3.36 -15.43 -23.56
C ARG A 457 -2.71 -15.76 -24.92
N LYS A 458 -3.49 -15.68 -26.01
CA LYS A 458 -3.14 -16.27 -27.33
C LYS A 458 -2.06 -15.47 -28.08
N GLU A 459 -2.07 -14.15 -27.97
CA GLU A 459 -1.08 -13.26 -28.58
C GLU A 459 0.10 -13.06 -27.63
N ARG A 460 0.93 -14.11 -27.49
CA ARG A 460 2.06 -14.06 -26.57
C ARG A 460 3.16 -13.20 -27.15
N LEU A 461 3.42 -12.11 -26.43
CA LEU A 461 4.67 -11.36 -26.33
C LEU A 461 5.91 -12.13 -26.78
N LEU A 462 6.87 -11.43 -27.38
CA LEU A 462 8.22 -11.94 -27.67
C LEU A 462 8.96 -12.38 -26.38
N VAL A 463 8.48 -11.95 -25.21
CA VAL A 463 8.92 -12.47 -23.91
C VAL A 463 7.74 -13.02 -23.12
N ASN A 464 7.78 -14.33 -22.84
CA ASN A 464 6.74 -14.98 -22.07
C ASN A 464 6.83 -14.63 -20.58
N ILE A 465 5.92 -13.77 -20.11
CA ILE A 465 5.82 -13.35 -18.71
C ILE A 465 4.44 -13.76 -18.21
N ASN A 466 4.41 -14.80 -17.37
CA ASN A 466 3.18 -15.28 -16.75
C ASN A 466 3.03 -14.85 -15.28
N THR A 467 4.08 -14.27 -14.71
CA THR A 467 4.15 -13.87 -13.29
C THR A 467 4.71 -12.47 -13.18
N ASN A 468 4.24 -11.70 -12.20
CA ASN A 468 4.78 -10.37 -11.86
C ASN A 468 6.01 -10.42 -10.94
N ASN A 469 6.68 -11.58 -10.82
CA ASN A 469 7.88 -11.77 -9.99
C ASN A 469 8.96 -10.71 -10.22
N GLY A 470 9.06 -10.16 -11.45
CA GLY A 470 9.94 -9.05 -11.75
C GLY A 470 9.66 -7.83 -10.88
N VAL A 471 8.40 -7.44 -10.76
CA VAL A 471 7.95 -6.32 -9.92
C VAL A 471 8.07 -6.64 -8.44
N GLU A 472 7.64 -7.83 -8.03
CA GLU A 472 7.74 -8.25 -6.63
C GLU A 472 9.21 -8.25 -6.15
N ARG A 473 10.14 -8.65 -7.04
CA ARG A 473 11.58 -8.58 -6.76
C ARG A 473 12.07 -7.13 -6.63
N GLN A 474 11.58 -6.20 -7.46
CA GLN A 474 11.91 -4.78 -7.29
C GLN A 474 11.40 -4.26 -5.95
N ASN A 475 10.15 -4.58 -5.60
CA ASN A 475 9.53 -4.25 -4.32
C ASN A 475 10.33 -4.79 -3.12
N LYS A 476 10.75 -6.06 -3.17
CA LYS A 476 11.59 -6.67 -2.13
C LYS A 476 12.97 -6.02 -2.05
N THR A 477 13.64 -5.80 -3.18
CA THR A 477 14.95 -5.12 -3.22
C THR A 477 14.84 -3.74 -2.56
N PHE A 478 13.85 -2.94 -2.96
CA PHE A 478 13.65 -1.61 -2.39
C PHE A 478 13.45 -1.67 -0.87
N LYS A 479 12.58 -2.56 -0.39
CA LYS A 479 12.29 -2.73 1.05
C LYS A 479 13.48 -3.24 1.87
N TYR A 480 14.12 -4.30 1.41
CA TYR A 480 15.04 -5.09 2.21
C TYR A 480 16.51 -4.87 1.87
N ASP A 481 16.83 -4.04 0.88
CA ASP A 481 18.21 -3.66 0.59
C ASP A 481 18.41 -2.13 0.75
N TYR A 482 17.40 -1.31 0.40
CA TYR A 482 17.53 0.17 0.37
C TYR A 482 16.90 0.88 1.58
N LEU A 483 15.84 0.30 2.15
CA LEU A 483 15.16 0.82 3.34
C LEU A 483 15.63 0.17 4.65
N VAL A 484 16.59 -0.76 4.60
CA VAL A 484 17.13 -1.47 5.79
C VAL A 484 17.68 -0.49 6.82
N GLY A 485 17.44 -0.78 8.10
CA GLY A 485 17.92 0.03 9.22
C GLY A 485 17.15 1.34 9.43
N LYS A 486 16.29 1.75 8.47
CA LYS A 486 15.46 2.95 8.57
C LYS A 486 14.12 2.56 9.20
N LEU A 487 13.96 2.77 10.51
CA LEU A 487 12.68 2.57 11.19
C LEU A 487 11.62 3.50 10.61
N LYS A 488 10.74 2.99 9.75
CA LYS A 488 9.55 3.67 9.22
C LYS A 488 9.88 5.08 8.65
N PRO A 489 10.53 5.16 7.47
CA PRO A 489 10.91 6.46 6.90
C PRO A 489 9.68 7.31 6.58
N THR A 490 9.83 8.64 6.66
CA THR A 490 8.82 9.60 6.21
C THR A 490 8.63 9.53 4.69
N LEU A 491 7.61 10.21 4.15
CA LEU A 491 7.38 10.21 2.69
C LEU A 491 8.56 10.85 1.98
N SER A 492 9.01 12.03 2.44
CA SER A 492 10.16 12.72 1.86
C SER A 492 11.41 11.83 1.88
N ARG A 493 11.70 11.15 3.00
CA ARG A 493 12.87 10.27 3.10
C ARG A 493 12.76 9.03 2.21
N MET A 494 11.58 8.41 2.11
CA MET A 494 11.37 7.25 1.23
C MET A 494 11.54 7.63 -0.24
N ILE A 495 10.93 8.73 -0.68
CA ILE A 495 11.06 9.23 -2.05
C ILE A 495 12.51 9.63 -2.36
N THR A 496 13.22 10.22 -1.40
CA THR A 496 14.66 10.50 -1.53
C THR A 496 15.44 9.24 -1.88
N VAL A 497 15.27 8.17 -1.11
CA VAL A 497 15.99 6.90 -1.35
C VAL A 497 15.57 6.28 -2.69
N LEU A 498 14.31 6.44 -3.08
CA LEU A 498 13.81 5.97 -4.36
C LEU A 498 14.53 6.67 -5.53
N VAL A 499 14.58 8.01 -5.49
CA VAL A 499 15.08 8.86 -6.59
C VAL A 499 16.62 8.90 -6.62
N GLU A 500 17.29 9.02 -5.48
CA GLU A 500 18.73 9.24 -5.41
C GLU A 500 19.54 7.93 -5.39
N ASP A 501 18.98 6.84 -4.83
CA ASP A 501 19.72 5.58 -4.64
C ASP A 501 19.18 4.45 -5.53
N PHE A 502 17.91 4.08 -5.34
CA PHE A 502 17.35 2.84 -5.90
C PHE A 502 17.22 2.89 -7.43
N LEU A 503 16.56 3.90 -7.96
CA LEU A 503 16.30 3.99 -9.40
C LEU A 503 17.61 4.17 -10.21
N PRO A 504 18.56 5.04 -9.80
CA PRO A 504 19.84 5.16 -10.50
C PRO A 504 20.67 3.88 -10.48
N ASP A 505 20.76 3.16 -9.35
CA ASP A 505 21.48 1.88 -9.28
C ASP A 505 20.87 0.83 -10.24
N LYS A 506 19.53 0.78 -10.31
CA LYS A 506 18.83 -0.15 -11.22
C LYS A 506 19.10 0.16 -12.68
N PHE A 507 19.10 1.44 -13.05
CA PHE A 507 19.43 1.86 -14.40
C PHE A 507 20.90 1.60 -14.73
N ASN A 508 21.83 1.90 -13.82
CA ASN A 508 23.26 1.64 -14.03
C ASN A 508 23.54 0.15 -14.28
N ARG A 509 22.87 -0.76 -13.57
CA ARG A 509 22.97 -2.21 -13.83
C ARG A 509 22.43 -2.61 -15.19
N TYR A 510 21.37 -1.96 -15.67
CA TYR A 510 20.86 -2.16 -17.02
C TYR A 510 21.85 -1.70 -18.09
N VAL A 511 22.45 -0.53 -17.91
CA VAL A 511 23.49 0.01 -18.81
C VAL A 511 24.71 -0.92 -18.81
N GLU A 512 25.22 -1.28 -17.64
CA GLU A 512 26.34 -2.21 -17.47
C GLU A 512 26.06 -3.56 -18.13
N GLY A 513 24.84 -4.08 -17.97
CA GLY A 513 24.40 -5.34 -18.58
C GLY A 513 24.41 -5.29 -20.11
N ASN A 514 23.99 -4.18 -20.71
CA ASN A 514 24.06 -3.98 -22.16
C ASN A 514 25.50 -3.84 -22.63
N CYS A 515 26.28 -2.94 -22.02
CA CYS A 515 27.66 -2.68 -22.40
C CYS A 515 28.54 -3.94 -22.32
N ARG A 516 28.43 -4.73 -21.24
CA ARG A 516 29.23 -5.95 -21.06
C ARG A 516 29.00 -7.03 -22.10
N LEU A 517 27.83 -7.01 -22.74
CA LEU A 517 27.47 -7.94 -23.80
C LEU A 517 27.84 -7.41 -25.18
N SER A 518 28.30 -6.16 -25.31
CA SER A 518 28.73 -5.63 -26.59
C SER A 518 30.04 -6.29 -27.07
N SER A 519 30.12 -6.61 -28.35
CA SER A 519 31.35 -7.01 -29.02
C SER A 519 32.42 -5.91 -28.95
N SER A 520 32.00 -4.64 -28.82
CA SER A 520 32.88 -3.49 -28.62
C SER A 520 33.50 -3.46 -27.22
N PHE A 521 32.92 -4.16 -26.24
CA PHE A 521 33.44 -4.25 -24.87
C PHE A 521 34.38 -5.44 -24.69
N LYS A 522 34.01 -6.61 -25.22
CA LYS A 522 34.83 -7.83 -25.16
C LYS A 522 34.57 -8.72 -26.36
N GLU A 523 35.64 -9.35 -26.87
CA GLU A 523 35.52 -10.34 -27.94
C GLU A 523 34.68 -11.56 -27.52
N TYR A 524 33.86 -12.00 -28.47
CA TYR A 524 33.05 -13.21 -28.34
C TYR A 524 33.92 -14.47 -28.54
N ASN A 525 33.54 -15.56 -27.86
CA ASN A 525 34.14 -16.87 -28.12
C ASN A 525 33.86 -17.28 -29.57
N ARG A 526 34.90 -17.71 -30.31
CA ARG A 526 34.81 -18.15 -31.71
C ARG A 526 33.82 -19.29 -31.96
N ALA A 527 33.48 -20.07 -30.93
CA ALA A 527 32.45 -21.10 -31.01
C ALA A 527 31.01 -20.54 -31.09
N ILE A 528 30.81 -19.26 -30.77
CA ILE A 528 29.51 -18.59 -30.85
C ILE A 528 29.34 -18.03 -32.26
N PRO A 529 28.30 -18.45 -33.01
CA PRO A 529 28.01 -17.88 -34.32
C PRO A 529 27.83 -16.36 -34.28
N GLU A 530 28.33 -15.66 -35.31
CA GLU A 530 28.27 -14.19 -35.39
C GLU A 530 26.85 -13.63 -35.29
N TYR A 531 25.85 -14.34 -35.83
CA TYR A 531 24.45 -13.92 -35.74
C TYR A 531 23.88 -13.90 -34.31
N LEU A 532 24.57 -14.50 -33.33
CA LEU A 532 24.25 -14.45 -31.91
C LEU A 532 25.09 -13.42 -31.13
N HIS A 533 26.07 -12.77 -31.76
CA HIS A 533 26.80 -11.67 -31.12
C HIS A 533 25.86 -10.49 -30.89
N ASN A 534 26.17 -9.66 -29.89
CA ASN A 534 25.35 -8.51 -29.50
C ASN A 534 23.90 -8.87 -29.19
N ARG A 535 23.70 -10.00 -28.51
CA ARG A 535 22.37 -10.44 -28.01
C ARG A 535 22.40 -10.69 -26.51
N PRO A 536 21.24 -10.56 -25.84
CA PRO A 536 21.13 -10.86 -24.41
C PRO A 536 21.59 -12.28 -24.06
N THR A 537 22.18 -12.45 -22.88
CA THR A 537 22.73 -13.73 -22.42
C THR A 537 21.71 -14.87 -22.47
N TYR A 538 20.44 -14.61 -22.14
CA TYR A 538 19.41 -15.64 -22.16
C TYR A 538 19.11 -16.14 -23.59
N VAL A 539 19.21 -15.27 -24.60
CA VAL A 539 19.04 -15.64 -26.01
C VAL A 539 20.22 -16.50 -26.47
N VAL A 540 21.45 -16.03 -26.22
CA VAL A 540 22.67 -16.75 -26.64
C VAL A 540 22.71 -18.14 -26.02
N LYS A 541 22.52 -18.26 -24.70
CA LYS A 541 22.52 -19.55 -24.00
C LYS A 541 21.40 -20.46 -24.50
N HIS A 542 20.19 -19.93 -24.67
CA HIS A 542 19.09 -20.70 -25.21
C HIS A 542 19.42 -21.27 -26.59
N CYS A 543 19.88 -20.43 -27.51
CA CYS A 543 20.23 -20.85 -28.86
C CYS A 543 21.33 -21.92 -28.85
N GLN A 544 22.40 -21.74 -28.07
CA GLN A 544 23.48 -22.74 -27.95
C GLN A 544 22.99 -24.10 -27.44
N ASP A 545 22.15 -24.11 -26.40
CA ASP A 545 21.60 -25.35 -25.85
C ASP A 545 20.70 -26.06 -26.88
N ARG A 546 19.91 -25.29 -27.64
CA ARG A 546 19.01 -25.84 -28.67
C ARG A 546 19.75 -26.28 -29.93
N MET A 547 20.85 -25.62 -30.30
CA MET A 547 21.77 -26.08 -31.35
C MET A 547 22.35 -27.45 -30.99
N THR A 548 22.79 -27.62 -29.75
CA THR A 548 23.28 -28.91 -29.25
C THR A 548 22.18 -29.98 -29.30
N SER A 549 20.96 -29.61 -28.88
CA SER A 549 19.78 -30.51 -28.95
C SER A 549 19.35 -30.87 -30.37
N ALA A 550 19.82 -30.14 -31.39
CA ALA A 550 19.50 -30.38 -32.80
C ALA A 550 20.56 -31.24 -33.50
N GLN A 551 21.62 -31.65 -32.81
CA GLN A 551 22.75 -32.38 -33.42
C GLN A 551 22.35 -33.73 -34.01
N ASP A 552 21.35 -34.41 -33.45
CA ASP A 552 20.96 -35.75 -33.91
C ASP A 552 20.00 -35.73 -35.12
N PHE A 553 19.49 -34.57 -35.51
CA PHE A 553 18.58 -34.46 -36.65
C PHE A 553 19.33 -34.65 -37.96
N THR A 554 18.66 -35.33 -38.90
CA THR A 554 19.13 -35.59 -40.26
C THR A 554 18.19 -34.98 -41.29
N MET A 555 18.60 -34.97 -42.57
CA MET A 555 17.74 -34.52 -43.66
C MET A 555 16.45 -35.34 -43.79
N ALA A 556 16.47 -36.62 -43.41
CA ALA A 556 15.29 -37.49 -43.47
C ALA A 556 14.20 -37.07 -42.45
N ASP A 557 14.57 -36.30 -41.42
CA ASP A 557 13.65 -35.84 -40.39
C ASP A 557 12.93 -34.53 -40.77
N ILE A 558 13.28 -33.92 -41.91
CA ILE A 558 12.77 -32.61 -42.31
C ILE A 558 12.09 -32.71 -43.68
N GLN A 559 10.82 -32.31 -43.70
CA GLN A 559 10.05 -32.16 -44.93
C GLN A 559 9.79 -30.68 -45.17
N VAL A 560 10.22 -30.18 -46.32
CA VAL A 560 9.89 -28.81 -46.79
C VAL A 560 8.48 -28.83 -47.34
N LEU A 561 7.63 -27.92 -46.86
CA LEU A 561 6.29 -27.68 -47.41
C LEU A 561 6.35 -26.45 -48.31
N GLU A 562 5.46 -26.38 -49.30
CA GLU A 562 5.42 -25.30 -50.29
C GLU A 562 5.34 -23.91 -49.64
N GLN A 563 5.90 -22.93 -50.35
CA GLN A 563 5.88 -21.52 -49.96
C GLN A 563 4.48 -20.96 -50.24
N GLN A 564 3.70 -20.69 -49.19
CA GLN A 564 2.41 -20.01 -49.30
C GLN A 564 2.56 -18.58 -48.77
N ASN A 565 2.11 -17.58 -49.53
CA ASN A 565 2.12 -16.16 -49.14
C ASN A 565 3.48 -15.67 -48.59
N ASN A 566 4.57 -15.94 -49.32
CA ASN A 566 5.95 -15.63 -48.90
C ASN A 566 6.38 -16.21 -47.54
N THR A 567 5.67 -17.22 -47.05
CA THR A 567 5.97 -17.90 -45.79
C THR A 567 6.39 -19.33 -46.10
N CYS A 568 7.53 -19.76 -45.56
CA CYS A 568 7.98 -21.14 -45.69
C CYS A 568 7.59 -21.98 -44.48
N PHE A 569 7.05 -23.16 -44.78
CA PHE A 569 6.58 -24.13 -43.80
C PHE A 569 7.45 -25.38 -43.86
N PHE A 570 7.70 -25.98 -42.70
CA PHE A 570 8.46 -27.21 -42.56
C PHE A 570 7.75 -28.15 -41.62
N LYS A 571 7.84 -29.45 -41.88
CA LYS A 571 7.52 -30.51 -40.92
C LYS A 571 8.82 -31.12 -40.42
N VAL A 572 9.02 -31.08 -39.10
CA VAL A 572 10.20 -31.63 -38.43
C VAL A 572 9.78 -32.79 -37.55
N LYS A 573 10.29 -33.98 -37.84
CA LYS A 573 10.07 -35.20 -37.08
C LYS A 573 10.97 -35.23 -35.86
N SER A 574 10.40 -35.05 -34.67
CA SER A 574 11.09 -35.18 -33.39
C SER A 574 10.33 -36.24 -32.57
N HIS A 575 10.76 -37.50 -32.70
CA HIS A 575 10.06 -38.67 -32.15
C HIS A 575 9.54 -38.45 -30.71
N PRO A 576 8.28 -38.80 -30.41
CA PRO A 576 7.29 -39.47 -31.28
C PRO A 576 6.44 -38.54 -32.14
N HIS A 577 6.68 -37.22 -32.13
CA HIS A 577 5.81 -36.23 -32.75
C HIS A 577 6.41 -35.60 -34.01
N VAL A 578 5.56 -35.08 -34.87
CA VAL A 578 5.93 -34.22 -35.99
C VAL A 578 5.42 -32.82 -35.68
N TYR A 579 6.29 -31.83 -35.81
CA TYR A 579 5.97 -30.44 -35.51
C TYR A 579 6.02 -29.61 -36.79
N GLU A 580 5.02 -28.75 -36.98
CA GLU A 580 5.08 -27.73 -38.02
C GLU A 580 5.87 -26.52 -37.51
N VAL A 581 6.74 -26.02 -38.37
CA VAL A 581 7.60 -24.86 -38.15
C VAL A 581 7.36 -23.87 -39.28
N GLN A 582 7.11 -22.62 -38.92
CA GLN A 582 6.91 -21.50 -39.82
C GLN A 582 7.95 -20.44 -39.52
N PHE A 583 8.63 -19.93 -40.54
CA PHE A 583 9.62 -18.88 -40.34
C PHE A 583 9.00 -17.49 -40.19
N GLY A 584 7.74 -17.33 -40.60
CA GLY A 584 7.08 -16.03 -40.65
C GLY A 584 7.43 -15.28 -41.94
N ASN A 585 6.97 -14.06 -42.03
CA ASN A 585 7.22 -13.16 -43.16
C ASN A 585 7.27 -11.70 -42.64
N SER A 586 7.06 -10.70 -43.48
CA SER A 586 7.04 -9.29 -43.06
C SER A 586 5.92 -8.95 -42.05
N GLU A 587 4.84 -9.72 -42.04
CA GLU A 587 3.63 -9.46 -41.24
C GLU A 587 3.41 -10.49 -40.11
N SER A 588 4.06 -11.65 -40.19
CA SER A 588 3.89 -12.75 -39.25
C SER A 588 5.21 -13.12 -38.56
N LEU A 589 5.12 -13.35 -37.25
CA LEU A 589 6.23 -13.86 -36.46
C LEU A 589 6.54 -15.32 -36.82
N PRO A 590 7.79 -15.78 -36.61
CA PRO A 590 8.09 -17.21 -36.64
C PRO A 590 7.21 -17.98 -35.66
N SER A 591 6.96 -19.26 -35.94
CA SER A 591 6.18 -20.12 -35.07
C SER A 591 6.59 -21.58 -35.13
N CYS A 592 6.37 -22.30 -34.03
CA CYS A 592 6.47 -23.76 -34.00
C CYS A 592 5.40 -24.32 -33.06
N GLN A 593 4.82 -25.47 -33.41
CA GLN A 593 3.80 -26.16 -32.62
C GLN A 593 4.35 -26.82 -31.35
N CYS A 594 5.66 -26.75 -31.08
CA CYS A 594 6.23 -27.36 -29.87
C CYS A 594 5.94 -26.53 -28.60
N LEU A 595 5.84 -27.22 -27.47
CA LEU A 595 5.59 -26.60 -26.18
C LEU A 595 6.67 -25.59 -25.78
N ASP A 596 7.92 -25.83 -26.17
CA ASP A 596 9.03 -24.96 -25.82
C ASP A 596 9.02 -23.63 -26.59
N TRP A 597 8.55 -23.64 -27.84
CA TRP A 597 8.27 -22.42 -28.59
C TRP A 597 7.19 -21.61 -27.89
N GLU A 598 6.12 -22.27 -27.46
CA GLU A 598 5.04 -21.66 -26.68
C GLU A 598 5.53 -20.97 -25.39
N LYS A 599 6.58 -21.52 -24.77
CA LYS A 599 7.17 -21.04 -23.52
C LYS A 599 8.16 -19.90 -23.70
N THR A 600 8.91 -19.87 -24.80
CA THR A 600 10.08 -18.97 -24.92
C THR A 600 9.96 -17.98 -26.06
N ARG A 601 9.22 -18.33 -27.13
CA ARG A 601 9.17 -17.60 -28.41
C ARG A 601 10.56 -17.37 -29.03
N LEU A 602 11.54 -18.20 -28.65
CA LEU A 602 12.89 -18.22 -29.21
C LEU A 602 13.05 -19.43 -30.13
N PRO A 603 13.98 -19.39 -31.12
CA PRO A 603 14.23 -20.52 -32.00
C PRO A 603 14.56 -21.77 -31.20
N TYR A 604 13.71 -22.80 -31.34
CA TYR A 604 13.88 -24.07 -30.66
C TYR A 604 14.70 -25.06 -31.48
N LYS A 605 14.94 -26.28 -30.96
CA LYS A 605 15.74 -27.32 -31.65
C LYS A 605 15.26 -27.62 -33.08
N HIS A 606 13.98 -27.45 -33.38
CA HIS A 606 13.44 -27.66 -34.74
C HIS A 606 13.91 -26.59 -35.75
N PHE A 607 14.05 -25.33 -35.33
CA PHE A 607 14.64 -24.29 -36.19
C PHE A 607 16.12 -24.58 -36.45
N PHE A 608 16.87 -24.97 -35.41
CA PHE A 608 18.28 -25.33 -35.55
C PHE A 608 18.51 -26.61 -36.35
N ALA A 609 17.59 -27.56 -36.30
CA ALA A 609 17.61 -28.73 -37.18
C ALA A 609 17.48 -28.30 -38.65
N ILE A 610 16.57 -27.38 -38.95
CA ILE A 610 16.44 -26.79 -40.30
C ILE A 610 17.72 -26.06 -40.70
N PHE A 611 18.29 -25.21 -39.82
CA PHE A 611 19.52 -24.48 -40.11
C PHE A 611 20.71 -25.40 -40.40
N LYS A 612 20.78 -26.54 -39.70
CA LYS A 612 21.84 -27.54 -39.87
C LYS A 612 21.66 -28.33 -41.16
N CYS A 613 20.46 -28.84 -41.38
CA CYS A 613 20.19 -29.81 -42.45
C CYS A 613 19.99 -29.13 -43.80
N ILE A 614 19.46 -27.90 -43.83
CA ILE A 614 19.17 -27.14 -45.06
C ILE A 614 19.98 -25.83 -45.04
N PRO A 615 21.21 -25.81 -45.59
CA PRO A 615 22.12 -24.67 -45.48
C PRO A 615 21.60 -23.34 -46.05
N LYS A 616 20.61 -23.39 -46.94
CA LYS A 616 19.91 -22.20 -47.46
C LYS A 616 19.20 -21.41 -46.34
N TRP A 617 18.81 -22.08 -45.26
CA TRP A 617 18.07 -21.49 -44.16
C TRP A 617 18.97 -21.31 -42.94
N ASN A 618 18.93 -20.14 -42.34
CA ASN A 618 19.68 -19.78 -41.13
C ASN A 618 18.91 -18.73 -40.32
N PHE A 619 19.54 -18.22 -39.25
CA PHE A 619 18.92 -17.24 -38.38
C PHE A 619 18.51 -15.96 -39.13
N SER A 620 19.29 -15.52 -40.14
CA SER A 620 19.03 -14.30 -40.91
C SER A 620 17.76 -14.35 -41.76
N ASP A 621 17.27 -15.56 -42.07
CA ASP A 621 16.02 -15.79 -42.80
C ASP A 621 14.78 -15.62 -41.92
N LEU A 622 14.96 -15.44 -40.60
CA LEU A 622 13.88 -15.03 -39.72
C LEU A 622 13.47 -13.56 -40.01
N PRO A 623 12.20 -13.19 -39.82
CA PRO A 623 11.70 -11.85 -40.05
C PRO A 623 12.52 -10.77 -39.36
N GLU A 624 12.76 -9.68 -40.08
CA GLU A 624 13.61 -8.59 -39.59
C GLU A 624 13.07 -7.99 -38.28
N HIS A 625 11.76 -7.74 -38.21
CA HIS A 625 11.09 -7.22 -37.02
C HIS A 625 11.20 -8.15 -35.81
N TYR A 626 11.36 -9.46 -36.02
CA TYR A 626 11.64 -10.41 -34.95
C TYR A 626 13.12 -10.30 -34.51
N ARG A 627 14.06 -10.39 -35.46
CA ARG A 627 15.51 -10.40 -35.17
C ARG A 627 16.01 -9.13 -34.49
N HIS A 628 15.42 -7.99 -34.84
CA HIS A 628 15.76 -6.67 -34.32
C HIS A 628 14.81 -6.19 -33.21
N SER A 629 13.94 -7.07 -32.71
CA SER A 629 13.11 -6.76 -31.56
C SER A 629 13.98 -6.23 -30.40
N PRO A 630 13.55 -5.16 -29.70
CA PRO A 630 14.26 -4.62 -28.54
C PRO A 630 14.53 -5.64 -27.43
N PHE A 631 13.79 -6.75 -27.40
CA PHE A 631 13.99 -7.85 -26.45
C PHE A 631 15.11 -8.80 -26.87
N LEU A 632 15.42 -8.92 -28.17
CA LEU A 632 16.41 -9.88 -28.70
C LEU A 632 17.75 -9.24 -29.05
N THR A 633 17.86 -7.92 -28.94
CA THR A 633 19.06 -7.12 -29.23
C THR A 633 19.54 -6.36 -27.99
N LEU A 634 20.76 -5.83 -28.05
CA LEU A 634 21.27 -4.90 -27.05
C LEU A 634 20.72 -3.49 -27.29
N ASP A 635 20.66 -2.69 -26.24
CA ASP A 635 20.21 -1.31 -26.30
C ASP A 635 21.37 -0.38 -26.66
N GLU A 636 21.49 -0.10 -27.96
CA GLU A 636 22.53 0.77 -28.51
C GLU A 636 22.48 2.20 -27.98
N ASN A 637 21.29 2.71 -27.61
CA ASN A 637 21.15 4.08 -27.12
C ASN A 637 21.89 4.27 -25.80
N VAL A 638 21.90 3.27 -24.92
CA VAL A 638 22.63 3.34 -23.65
C VAL A 638 24.10 2.95 -23.76
N MET A 639 24.48 2.22 -24.81
CA MET A 639 25.88 1.83 -25.06
C MET A 639 26.69 2.94 -25.74
N PHE A 640 26.06 3.68 -26.66
CA PHE A 640 26.73 4.70 -27.49
C PHE A 640 26.18 6.12 -27.29
N GLY A 641 25.16 6.30 -26.44
CA GLY A 641 24.60 7.60 -26.11
C GLY A 641 25.62 8.48 -25.39
N THR A 642 25.66 9.77 -25.77
CA THR A 642 26.43 10.81 -25.08
C THR A 642 25.98 10.89 -23.62
N SER A 643 26.92 10.65 -22.70
CA SER A 643 26.68 10.54 -21.26
C SER A 643 25.83 11.67 -20.71
N THR A 644 24.66 11.37 -20.15
CA THR A 644 24.13 12.14 -19.03
C THR A 644 25.05 11.89 -17.85
N THR A 645 25.86 12.90 -17.50
CA THR A 645 26.74 12.88 -16.34
C THR A 645 25.91 12.85 -15.06
N HIS A 646 25.54 11.66 -14.58
CA HIS A 646 25.15 11.48 -13.19
C HIS A 646 26.44 11.34 -12.37
N THR A 647 26.76 12.36 -11.58
CA THR A 647 27.85 12.34 -10.61
C THR A 647 27.55 11.32 -9.51
N TYR A 648 28.15 10.13 -9.63
CA TYR A 648 28.14 9.10 -8.60
C TYR A 648 29.08 9.49 -7.45
N LYS A 649 28.57 9.47 -6.20
CA LYS A 649 29.40 9.37 -5.00
C LYS A 649 29.46 7.88 -4.59
N PRO A 650 30.64 7.23 -4.63
CA PRO A 650 30.78 5.87 -4.16
C PRO A 650 30.43 5.74 -2.68
N ARG A 651 29.64 4.72 -2.36
CA ARG A 651 29.44 4.25 -0.98
C ARG A 651 30.68 3.44 -0.63
N LEU A 652 31.52 3.96 0.27
CA LEU A 652 32.56 3.15 0.92
C LEU A 652 31.87 2.21 1.89
N ASP A 653 32.01 0.90 1.65
CA ASP A 653 31.63 -0.13 2.61
C ASP A 653 32.62 -0.10 3.79
N GLU A 654 32.30 0.67 4.83
CA GLU A 654 32.90 0.47 6.15
C GLU A 654 32.07 -0.58 6.90
N ASP A 655 32.48 -1.84 6.78
CA ASP A 655 32.21 -2.88 7.77
C ASP A 655 33.25 -4.00 7.64
N SER A 656 34.45 -3.73 8.15
CA SER A 656 35.35 -4.78 8.62
C SER A 656 36.12 -4.27 9.84
N VAL A 657 35.58 -4.50 11.03
CA VAL A 657 36.33 -4.40 12.29
C VAL A 657 36.31 -5.76 12.97
N SER A 658 37.49 -6.36 13.12
CA SER A 658 37.82 -7.21 14.26
C SER A 658 39.18 -6.80 14.86
N SER A 659 39.10 -6.14 16.02
CA SER A 659 39.95 -6.21 17.22
C SER A 659 41.49 -6.11 17.18
N HIS A 660 41.97 -5.08 17.94
CA HIS A 660 43.16 -4.99 18.83
C HIS A 660 44.52 -4.74 18.13
N ASP A 661 45.40 -3.77 18.47
CA ASP A 661 45.77 -3.12 19.74
C ASP A 661 46.40 -1.70 19.57
N ILE A 662 46.11 -0.81 20.54
CA ILE A 662 47.00 0.10 21.34
C ILE A 662 48.12 0.93 20.63
N ASN A 663 47.98 2.28 20.55
CA ASN A 663 48.61 3.33 21.41
C ASN A 663 48.75 4.75 20.78
N SER A 664 48.38 5.76 21.59
CA SER A 664 48.88 7.15 21.75
C SER A 664 49.17 8.09 20.55
N ALA A 665 48.41 9.20 20.48
CA ALA A 665 48.86 10.60 20.72
C ALA A 665 48.01 11.64 19.94
N SER A 666 47.58 12.69 20.64
CA SER A 666 46.89 13.91 20.15
C SER A 666 47.92 15.02 19.80
N PRO A 667 47.51 16.27 19.49
CA PRO A 667 46.61 16.77 18.42
C PRO A 667 47.29 17.91 17.61
N SER A 668 46.77 18.32 16.44
CA SER A 668 46.61 19.75 16.04
C SER A 668 46.28 19.99 14.56
N GLU A 669 45.51 21.07 14.34
CA GLU A 669 45.39 21.95 13.16
C GLU A 669 44.23 21.77 12.14
N GLN A 670 43.47 22.87 12.02
CA GLN A 670 42.43 23.16 11.01
C GLN A 670 43.07 23.83 9.74
N PRO A 671 42.32 24.36 8.76
CA PRO A 671 42.26 23.79 7.42
C PRO A 671 42.88 24.69 6.34
N ALA A 672 43.45 24.11 5.28
CA ALA A 672 43.85 24.84 4.08
C ALA A 672 42.90 24.52 2.91
N GLU A 673 42.27 25.57 2.39
CA GLU A 673 41.51 25.57 1.14
C GLU A 673 42.39 25.17 -0.04
N LEU A 674 41.89 24.27 -0.89
CA LEU A 674 42.44 24.05 -2.23
C LEU A 674 41.31 23.81 -3.23
N GLN A 675 41.08 24.83 -4.05
CA GLN A 675 40.31 24.74 -5.28
C GLN A 675 41.00 23.75 -6.23
N GLN A 676 40.30 22.68 -6.62
CA GLN A 676 40.74 21.81 -7.71
C GLN A 676 39.70 21.78 -8.81
N GLN A 677 40.07 22.38 -9.95
CA GLN A 677 39.43 22.20 -11.24
C GLN A 677 39.53 20.72 -11.65
N SER A 678 38.39 20.09 -11.92
CA SER A 678 38.28 18.71 -12.36
C SER A 678 38.61 18.56 -13.85
N LYS A 679 39.55 17.66 -14.17
CA LYS A 679 39.79 17.14 -15.53
C LYS A 679 38.89 15.91 -15.77
N PRO A 680 38.44 15.66 -17.01
CA PRO A 680 37.63 14.47 -17.34
C PRO A 680 38.47 13.18 -17.20
N LEU A 681 37.88 12.14 -16.58
CA LEU A 681 38.48 10.82 -16.44
C LEU A 681 38.61 10.13 -17.80
N HIS A 682 39.80 9.60 -18.11
CA HIS A 682 40.05 8.86 -19.35
C HIS A 682 40.06 7.35 -19.06
N TYR A 683 39.71 6.53 -20.06
CA TYR A 683 39.64 5.05 -20.02
C TYR A 683 40.84 4.32 -19.34
N LYS A 684 42.00 4.97 -19.23
CA LYS A 684 43.21 4.42 -18.61
C LYS A 684 43.24 4.52 -17.07
N ASP A 685 42.28 5.24 -16.47
CA ASP A 685 42.26 5.52 -15.02
C ASP A 685 41.40 4.52 -14.21
N ILE A 686 40.87 3.48 -14.85
CA ILE A 686 40.12 2.41 -14.19
C ILE A 686 41.11 1.36 -13.65
N PRO A 687 41.14 1.09 -12.32
CA PRO A 687 42.07 0.10 -11.76
C PRO A 687 41.78 -1.31 -12.29
N GLN A 688 42.74 -1.90 -13.02
CA GLN A 688 42.69 -3.31 -13.38
C GLN A 688 42.94 -4.16 -12.13
N ARG A 689 41.99 -5.05 -11.80
CA ARG A 689 42.10 -5.96 -10.66
C ARG A 689 43.28 -6.92 -10.85
N LYS A 690 44.31 -6.80 -10.00
CA LYS A 690 45.44 -7.74 -9.95
C LYS A 690 44.91 -9.15 -9.63
N LYS A 691 45.31 -10.13 -10.45
CA LYS A 691 45.00 -11.55 -10.23
C LYS A 691 45.72 -12.04 -8.98
N PHE A 692 44.98 -12.45 -7.95
CA PHE A 692 45.53 -13.23 -6.85
C PHE A 692 45.53 -14.72 -7.22
N PHE A 693 46.71 -15.32 -7.23
CA PHE A 693 46.87 -16.77 -7.36
C PHE A 693 46.42 -17.43 -6.04
N LYS A 694 45.44 -18.33 -6.11
CA LYS A 694 45.01 -19.14 -4.96
C LYS A 694 46.06 -20.22 -4.68
N THR A 695 46.70 -20.17 -3.52
CA THR A 695 47.59 -21.22 -3.01
C THR A 695 46.80 -22.43 -2.48
N ALA A 696 47.43 -23.59 -2.49
CA ALA A 696 46.83 -24.93 -2.33
C ALA A 696 46.22 -25.25 -0.95
N ALA A 697 46.15 -24.31 -0.01
CA ALA A 697 45.64 -24.54 1.35
C ALA A 697 44.12 -24.42 1.48
N THR A 698 43.38 -23.97 0.46
CA THR A 698 41.90 -23.84 0.51
C THR A 698 41.15 -25.09 0.02
N LYS A 699 41.81 -26.24 -0.11
CA LYS A 699 41.20 -27.50 -0.56
C LYS A 699 40.78 -28.47 0.55
N CYS A 700 40.93 -28.11 1.84
CA CYS A 700 40.74 -29.07 2.94
C CYS A 700 39.76 -28.65 4.04
N PHE A 701 38.71 -27.89 3.73
CA PHE A 701 37.71 -27.46 4.74
C PHE A 701 36.23 -27.70 4.36
N PHE A 702 35.96 -28.49 3.31
CA PHE A 702 34.60 -28.87 2.88
C PHE A 702 34.29 -30.38 2.99
N SER A 703 35.04 -31.10 3.82
CA SER A 703 34.69 -32.45 4.26
C SER A 703 34.49 -32.43 5.77
N GLN A 704 33.31 -32.84 6.23
CA GLN A 704 32.88 -32.99 7.64
C GLN A 704 32.03 -31.86 8.22
N VAL A 705 30.81 -31.67 7.69
CA VAL A 705 29.63 -31.42 8.54
C VAL A 705 28.47 -32.24 7.96
N LYS A 706 28.16 -33.38 8.59
CA LYS A 706 26.95 -34.16 8.35
C LYS A 706 25.78 -33.44 9.03
N GLN A 707 24.74 -33.06 8.28
CA GLN A 707 23.40 -32.79 8.82
C GLN A 707 22.51 -34.01 8.59
N PRO A 708 21.60 -34.35 9.53
CA PRO A 708 20.68 -35.48 9.41
C PRO A 708 19.46 -35.16 8.53
N ASP A 709 18.92 -36.23 7.94
CA ASP A 709 17.72 -36.32 7.11
C ASP A 709 16.52 -35.51 7.61
N THR A 710 16.00 -34.63 6.74
CA THR A 710 14.54 -34.42 6.60
C THR A 710 14.19 -34.35 5.11
N GLY A 711 13.21 -35.17 4.74
CA GLY A 711 12.96 -35.64 3.39
C GLY A 711 12.22 -34.68 2.45
N ASP A 712 12.58 -34.85 1.18
CA ASP A 712 11.69 -34.93 0.00
C ASP A 712 10.82 -33.71 -0.36
N TYR A 713 11.44 -32.71 -0.99
CA TYR A 713 10.79 -31.67 -1.79
C TYR A 713 11.32 -31.64 -3.24
N ARG A 714 11.43 -32.82 -3.88
CA ARG A 714 11.84 -32.95 -5.29
C ARG A 714 10.91 -33.84 -6.11
N LYS A 715 9.61 -33.60 -6.04
CA LYS A 715 8.67 -33.96 -7.10
C LYS A 715 7.62 -32.86 -7.17
N TYR A 716 7.66 -32.04 -8.22
CA TYR A 716 6.54 -31.34 -8.88
C TYR A 716 7.12 -30.29 -9.84
N TRP A 717 7.86 -30.78 -10.85
CA TRP A 717 8.15 -30.04 -12.07
C TRP A 717 8.12 -31.05 -13.23
N HIS A 718 6.91 -31.34 -13.70
CA HIS A 718 6.63 -31.84 -15.03
C HIS A 718 5.33 -31.20 -15.52
#